data_AF-B2RY71-F1
#
_entry.id   AF-B2RY71-F1
#
_cell.length_a   1.000
_cell.length_b   1.000
_cell.length_c   1.000
_cell.angle_alpha   90.00
_cell.angle_beta   90.00
_cell.angle_gamma   90.00
#
_symmetry.space_group_name_H-M   'P 1'
#
loop_
_entity.id
_entity.type
_entity.pdbx_description
1 polymer ?
#
loop_
_entity_poly.entity_id
_entity_poly.type
_entity_poly.pdbx_seq_one_letter_code
_entity_poly.pdbx_strand_id
1 'polypeptide(L)'
;MAPKPPKSPKGQKKGKKNMKQQLLVPEEEEPMNMESMGHPEIYPLVLTTKTQEIFNCRVDEDMTDEQTYKLIKKEDILADLQNRAAVSDFHPVKKIVREYPGEELLLVYDKDFKYGLNFYLIGTEDGKENFLKPPEVPEEQEEPKEHVQEDVYVYNPPVSKPWVSLGSEKEIEEESVQESGKRVTYMISRKRSEFGAPVTFSDQNASSVKDAYIECTSYPEKNYTLSQVEKDVGLQVIAEVKDTSTQTKWAFPKNATTQYYPREFSEEEKSLIGKSKSLVDFFNNVSTSVEVALQQNEIMNTFIDDWKNLAEEESTFGDKTDTHLKEYQSFTDLHNTMEKMITCVSWHPTIFGLIVVSVAVRLSYEERVQNSGRLLLQPSLLLFWSFSDPIHPQLMLESPDDIFCFEFCPSDPNIIAGGCINGQIVLWDITAHADRIENIKTGGHRSKKTSLKPMFLLEPDSNKESMYIRHCAVSSIENGHRKVITDIHWLPDSFEINRMGSVFENRSGINCQLVTCSADCTICFWDIRPQKPAVTAAAAASAATTATNNANSQQSPVEKKKEENIDIPFDVPSTFLHLDLSWKPLSRLKLSKGDTSLDHCPTKLSLGEDPFLCKIQGTSSIHIILRDKMLSQIKMVKTSEINPYQNLEAGIANILKPIEDFCTKFFVGTEEGEVIYTDWKMERDSDTGRLMAKKPVSLYTVHDGAVHTIQRSPFFNDIVLTVGGWNVAIWKEEVMTGPLLQTCCGPKRYTAGHWSLTRPGVFYIGREDGNVDIWDLLEKTHEPAQSQNICITMITYIKPWTFSSKQQFIAVADYYGTLHILEIPWTLSHPSLNEVSSVNYYFEREVRHLEYVQQRKEIREQEKIDMALELVKKKAKIYQKTKEQMEAELKLEYESYLDLEKSVLFALGLSKVSEKKSYLDSH
;
A
#
# COMPACT_ATOMS: atom_id res chain seq x y z
N MET A 1 2.17 -92.96 -24.86
CA MET A 1 1.34 -93.57 -23.80
C MET A 1 1.60 -92.81 -22.51
N ALA A 2 0.53 -92.51 -21.76
CA ALA A 2 0.48 -91.85 -20.44
C ALA A 2 0.81 -90.34 -20.38
N PRO A 3 0.33 -89.58 -19.35
CA PRO A 3 -0.68 -89.91 -18.34
C PRO A 3 -1.84 -88.90 -18.22
N LYS A 4 -2.97 -89.37 -17.66
CA LYS A 4 -4.08 -88.53 -17.16
C LYS A 4 -3.78 -88.06 -15.73
N PRO A 5 -4.08 -86.79 -15.38
CA PRO A 5 -4.25 -86.31 -14.00
C PRO A 5 -5.75 -86.25 -13.60
N PRO A 6 -6.09 -86.01 -12.31
CA PRO A 6 -7.11 -86.78 -11.59
C PRO A 6 -8.53 -86.17 -11.56
N LYS A 7 -9.48 -87.04 -11.20
CA LYS A 7 -10.88 -86.75 -10.87
C LYS A 7 -11.03 -86.35 -9.40
N SER A 8 -11.76 -85.26 -9.12
CA SER A 8 -12.75 -85.11 -8.03
C SER A 8 -13.39 -83.70 -8.10
N PRO A 9 -14.55 -83.46 -7.45
CA PRO A 9 -15.78 -84.22 -7.51
C PRO A 9 -16.97 -83.37 -8.05
N LYS A 10 -18.11 -84.04 -8.24
CA LYS A 10 -19.39 -83.50 -8.72
C LYS A 10 -19.87 -82.28 -7.90
N GLY A 11 -19.63 -81.07 -8.42
CA GLY A 11 -20.28 -79.85 -7.99
C GLY A 11 -21.66 -79.72 -8.61
N GLN A 12 -22.68 -79.67 -7.75
CA GLN A 12 -24.07 -79.38 -8.11
C GLN A 12 -24.17 -78.04 -8.84
N LYS A 13 -24.94 -78.03 -9.94
CA LYS A 13 -25.32 -76.83 -10.69
C LYS A 13 -26.12 -75.89 -9.78
N LYS A 14 -25.47 -74.87 -9.21
CA LYS A 14 -26.15 -73.66 -8.76
C LYS A 14 -26.73 -72.96 -9.98
N GLY A 15 -28.00 -72.60 -9.87
CA GLY A 15 -28.81 -72.08 -10.97
C GLY A 15 -28.20 -70.85 -11.62
N LYS A 16 -28.27 -70.83 -12.96
CA LYS A 16 -28.17 -69.62 -13.75
C LYS A 16 -29.30 -68.69 -13.29
N LYS A 17 -28.97 -67.67 -12.50
CA LYS A 17 -29.77 -66.44 -12.49
C LYS A 17 -29.64 -65.88 -13.91
N ASN A 18 -30.68 -66.07 -14.71
CA ASN A 18 -30.86 -65.28 -15.92
C ASN A 18 -30.85 -63.82 -15.46
N MET A 19 -29.83 -63.07 -15.84
CA MET A 19 -29.93 -61.62 -16.00
C MET A 19 -31.12 -61.39 -16.94
N LYS A 20 -32.29 -61.13 -16.36
CA LYS A 20 -33.34 -60.43 -17.07
C LYS A 20 -32.75 -59.06 -17.34
N GLN A 21 -32.59 -58.75 -18.63
CA GLN A 21 -32.50 -57.39 -19.12
C GLN A 21 -33.52 -56.56 -18.34
N GLN A 22 -33.03 -55.62 -17.52
CA GLN A 22 -33.89 -54.58 -16.98
C GLN A 22 -34.41 -53.84 -18.20
N LEU A 23 -35.69 -54.06 -18.47
CA LEU A 23 -36.47 -53.21 -19.36
C LEU A 23 -36.27 -51.78 -18.87
N LEU A 24 -35.80 -50.93 -19.78
CA LEU A 24 -35.83 -49.48 -19.66
C LEU A 24 -37.20 -49.09 -19.10
N VAL A 25 -37.20 -48.52 -17.90
CA VAL A 25 -38.38 -47.84 -17.36
C VAL A 25 -38.62 -46.68 -18.31
N PRO A 26 -39.79 -46.55 -18.96
CA PRO A 26 -40.07 -45.37 -19.77
C PRO A 26 -39.95 -44.16 -18.84
N GLU A 27 -39.20 -43.15 -19.27
CA GLU A 27 -39.22 -41.83 -18.62
C GLU A 27 -40.70 -41.43 -18.47
N GLU A 28 -41.19 -41.41 -17.23
CA GLU A 28 -42.50 -40.86 -16.93
C GLU A 28 -42.36 -39.35 -17.15
N GLU A 29 -43.07 -38.80 -18.15
CA GLU A 29 -43.07 -37.36 -18.47
C GLU A 29 -43.32 -36.54 -17.20
N GLU A 30 -42.48 -35.53 -16.94
CA GLU A 30 -42.70 -34.63 -15.81
C GLU A 30 -43.99 -33.82 -16.03
N PRO A 31 -44.85 -33.70 -15.00
CA PRO A 31 -46.08 -32.93 -15.10
C PRO A 31 -45.76 -31.45 -15.37
N MET A 32 -46.34 -30.90 -16.45
CA MET A 32 -46.19 -29.49 -16.82
C MET A 32 -46.80 -28.58 -15.75
N ASN A 33 -45.95 -27.78 -15.09
CA ASN A 33 -46.34 -26.71 -14.17
C ASN A 33 -46.36 -25.34 -14.90
N MET A 34 -46.83 -24.31 -14.21
CA MET A 34 -46.86 -22.93 -14.73
C MET A 34 -45.69 -22.07 -14.25
N GLU A 35 -44.50 -22.67 -14.10
CA GLU A 35 -43.28 -21.94 -13.69
C GLU A 35 -42.92 -20.80 -14.66
N SER A 36 -43.15 -21.00 -15.96
CA SER A 36 -42.96 -19.95 -16.99
C SER A 36 -43.83 -18.70 -16.80
N MET A 37 -44.91 -18.79 -16.03
CA MET A 37 -45.78 -17.66 -15.66
C MET A 37 -45.57 -17.20 -14.21
N GLY A 38 -44.55 -17.70 -13.52
CA GLY A 38 -44.23 -17.33 -12.14
C GLY A 38 -45.00 -18.12 -11.06
N HIS A 39 -45.71 -19.19 -11.45
CA HIS A 39 -46.52 -20.02 -10.54
C HIS A 39 -46.12 -21.51 -10.62
N PRO A 40 -44.96 -21.91 -10.08
CA PRO A 40 -44.51 -23.31 -10.09
C PRO A 40 -45.44 -24.26 -9.31
N GLU A 41 -46.24 -23.73 -8.39
CA GLU A 41 -47.20 -24.48 -7.56
C GLU A 41 -48.48 -24.90 -8.29
N ILE A 42 -48.74 -24.37 -9.50
CA ILE A 42 -49.99 -24.52 -10.24
C ILE A 42 -49.85 -25.54 -11.37
N TYR A 43 -50.77 -26.51 -11.40
CA TYR A 43 -50.85 -27.57 -12.41
C TYR A 43 -52.18 -27.54 -13.16
N PRO A 44 -52.20 -27.11 -14.44
CA PRO A 44 -53.42 -27.07 -15.25
C PRO A 44 -53.95 -28.48 -15.55
N LEU A 45 -55.27 -28.65 -15.50
CA LEU A 45 -55.98 -29.93 -15.69
C LEU A 45 -57.29 -29.74 -16.47
N VAL A 46 -57.64 -30.74 -17.27
CA VAL A 46 -58.98 -30.85 -17.88
C VAL A 46 -59.74 -31.95 -17.16
N LEU A 47 -60.78 -31.57 -16.41
CA LEU A 47 -61.71 -32.55 -15.84
C LEU A 47 -62.85 -32.80 -16.82
N THR A 48 -62.97 -34.05 -17.28
CA THR A 48 -64.12 -34.52 -18.07
C THR A 48 -65.39 -34.52 -17.22
N THR A 49 -66.55 -34.49 -17.88
CA THR A 49 -67.86 -34.50 -17.21
C THR A 49 -68.03 -35.64 -16.21
N LYS A 50 -67.52 -36.84 -16.52
CA LYS A 50 -67.54 -37.99 -15.59
C LYS A 50 -66.69 -37.77 -14.35
N THR A 51 -65.53 -37.14 -14.48
CA THR A 51 -64.67 -36.85 -13.32
C THR A 51 -65.26 -35.73 -12.49
N GLN A 52 -65.86 -34.71 -13.13
CA GLN A 52 -66.62 -33.67 -12.45
C GLN A 52 -67.78 -34.24 -11.62
N GLU A 53 -68.47 -35.27 -12.13
CA GLU A 53 -69.50 -36.02 -11.39
C GLU A 53 -68.94 -36.78 -10.19
N ILE A 54 -67.83 -37.47 -10.35
CA ILE A 54 -67.23 -38.30 -9.28
C ILE A 54 -66.77 -37.42 -8.11
N PHE A 55 -66.20 -36.26 -8.41
CA PHE A 55 -65.68 -35.34 -7.40
C PHE A 55 -66.66 -34.21 -7.05
N ASN A 56 -67.90 -34.25 -7.55
CA ASN A 56 -68.93 -33.21 -7.37
C ASN A 56 -68.39 -31.79 -7.62
N CYS A 57 -67.66 -31.59 -8.73
CA CYS A 57 -67.12 -30.30 -9.16
C CYS A 57 -67.67 -29.90 -10.54
N ARG A 58 -68.96 -30.13 -10.76
CA ARG A 58 -69.64 -29.72 -11.99
C ARG A 58 -69.64 -28.20 -12.10
N VAL A 59 -69.19 -27.71 -13.25
CA VAL A 59 -69.25 -26.29 -13.61
C VAL A 59 -70.72 -25.84 -13.62
N ASP A 60 -71.01 -24.67 -13.05
CA ASP A 60 -72.34 -24.05 -12.88
C ASP A 60 -73.28 -24.67 -11.83
N GLU A 61 -73.12 -25.95 -11.46
CA GLU A 61 -73.92 -26.61 -10.40
C GLU A 61 -73.21 -26.59 -9.04
N ASP A 62 -72.01 -27.16 -8.95
CA ASP A 62 -71.26 -27.34 -7.70
C ASP A 62 -70.21 -26.23 -7.48
N MET A 63 -69.76 -25.58 -8.56
CA MET A 63 -68.78 -24.50 -8.54
C MET A 63 -69.41 -23.22 -9.09
N THR A 64 -69.75 -22.30 -8.19
CA THR A 64 -70.39 -21.01 -8.50
C THR A 64 -69.35 -19.89 -8.52
N ASP A 65 -69.71 -18.72 -9.08
CA ASP A 65 -68.82 -17.55 -9.14
C ASP A 65 -68.32 -17.08 -7.76
N GLU A 66 -69.05 -17.38 -6.68
CA GLU A 66 -68.65 -17.07 -5.30
C GLU A 66 -67.73 -18.14 -4.68
N GLN A 67 -67.78 -19.39 -5.16
CA GLN A 67 -66.99 -20.52 -4.68
C GLN A 67 -66.23 -21.18 -5.84
N THR A 68 -65.17 -20.52 -6.29
CA THR A 68 -64.37 -20.93 -7.44
C THR A 68 -63.40 -22.08 -7.15
N TYR A 69 -63.31 -22.55 -5.90
CA TYR A 69 -62.40 -23.62 -5.50
C TYR A 69 -63.09 -24.71 -4.67
N LYS A 70 -62.52 -25.91 -4.72
CA LYS A 70 -62.95 -27.08 -3.95
C LYS A 70 -61.75 -27.84 -3.38
N LEU A 71 -61.88 -28.27 -2.13
CA LEU A 71 -60.92 -29.17 -1.48
C LEU A 71 -61.29 -30.63 -1.78
N ILE A 72 -60.35 -31.40 -2.32
CA ILE A 72 -60.51 -32.82 -2.64
C ILE A 72 -59.51 -33.62 -1.80
N LYS A 73 -59.97 -34.71 -1.18
CA LYS A 73 -59.08 -35.58 -0.41
C LYS A 73 -58.11 -36.32 -1.33
N LYS A 74 -56.85 -36.39 -0.91
CA LYS A 74 -55.78 -37.14 -1.59
C LYS A 74 -56.16 -38.61 -1.80
N GLU A 75 -56.79 -39.23 -0.80
CA GLU A 75 -57.23 -40.63 -0.86
C GLU A 75 -58.26 -40.88 -1.97
N ASP A 76 -59.19 -39.94 -2.19
CA ASP A 76 -60.23 -40.06 -3.21
C ASP A 76 -59.62 -39.99 -4.63
N ILE A 77 -58.63 -39.12 -4.83
CA ILE A 77 -57.89 -39.02 -6.11
C ILE A 77 -57.06 -40.28 -6.35
N LEU A 78 -56.39 -40.81 -5.31
CA LEU A 78 -55.62 -42.06 -5.43
C LEU A 78 -56.53 -43.27 -5.71
N ALA A 79 -57.73 -43.31 -5.11
CA ALA A 79 -58.73 -44.32 -5.39
C ALA A 79 -59.26 -44.22 -6.83
N ASP A 80 -59.51 -43.01 -7.35
CA ASP A 80 -59.91 -42.80 -8.76
C ASP A 80 -58.81 -43.23 -9.72
N LEU A 81 -57.55 -42.86 -9.43
CA LEU A 81 -56.37 -43.31 -10.19
C LEU A 81 -56.21 -44.83 -10.18
N GLN A 82 -56.56 -45.51 -9.08
CA GLN A 82 -56.50 -46.96 -8.99
C GLN A 82 -57.65 -47.64 -9.76
N ASN A 83 -58.85 -47.07 -9.70
CA ASN A 83 -60.06 -47.64 -10.32
C ASN A 83 -60.12 -47.39 -11.84
N ARG A 84 -59.68 -46.21 -12.31
CA ARG A 84 -59.74 -45.80 -13.72
C ARG A 84 -58.40 -45.80 -14.43
N ALA A 85 -57.28 -45.97 -13.70
CA ALA A 85 -55.93 -46.00 -14.24
C ALA A 85 -55.64 -44.81 -15.19
N ALA A 86 -55.34 -45.06 -16.46
CA ALA A 86 -55.04 -44.04 -17.46
C ALA A 86 -56.28 -43.24 -17.95
N VAL A 87 -57.49 -43.62 -17.52
CA VAL A 87 -58.74 -42.92 -17.85
C VAL A 87 -59.13 -41.90 -16.76
N SER A 88 -58.36 -41.83 -15.67
CA SER A 88 -58.51 -40.76 -14.67
C SER A 88 -57.90 -39.48 -15.21
N ASP A 89 -58.63 -38.37 -15.12
CA ASP A 89 -58.13 -37.07 -15.58
C ASP A 89 -57.00 -36.53 -14.69
N PHE A 90 -56.79 -37.12 -13.50
CA PHE A 90 -55.66 -36.86 -12.62
C PHE A 90 -54.40 -37.64 -13.00
N HIS A 91 -54.43 -38.45 -14.06
CA HIS A 91 -53.27 -39.24 -14.50
C HIS A 91 -52.01 -38.39 -14.77
N PRO A 92 -52.10 -37.22 -15.44
CA PRO A 92 -50.92 -36.36 -15.67
C PRO A 92 -50.24 -35.89 -14.38
N VAL A 93 -51.03 -35.63 -13.32
CA VAL A 93 -50.54 -35.12 -12.03
C VAL A 93 -50.35 -36.21 -10.98
N LYS A 94 -50.35 -37.49 -11.37
CA LYS A 94 -50.27 -38.65 -10.46
C LYS A 94 -49.04 -38.62 -9.54
N LYS A 95 -47.89 -38.16 -10.04
CA LYS A 95 -46.64 -38.06 -9.27
C LYS A 95 -46.79 -37.03 -8.14
N ILE A 96 -47.27 -35.84 -8.48
CA ILE A 96 -47.53 -34.74 -7.53
C ILE A 96 -48.53 -35.17 -6.46
N VAL A 97 -49.65 -35.77 -6.85
CA VAL A 97 -50.69 -36.20 -5.89
C VAL A 97 -50.13 -37.24 -4.90
N ARG A 98 -49.20 -38.12 -5.33
CA ARG A 98 -48.54 -39.08 -4.43
C ARG A 98 -47.58 -38.40 -3.46
N GLU A 99 -46.77 -37.48 -3.95
CA GLU A 99 -45.73 -36.76 -3.20
C GLU A 99 -46.30 -35.64 -2.31
N TYR A 100 -47.52 -35.17 -2.57
CA TYR A 100 -48.17 -34.09 -1.81
C TYR A 100 -48.24 -34.41 -0.30
N PRO A 101 -47.75 -33.53 0.59
CA PRO A 101 -47.65 -33.83 2.03
C PRO A 101 -49.00 -33.80 2.75
N GLY A 102 -49.95 -32.98 2.30
CA GLY A 102 -51.26 -32.81 2.96
C GLY A 102 -52.31 -33.87 2.62
N GLU A 103 -53.38 -33.95 3.43
CA GLU A 103 -54.51 -34.86 3.19
C GLU A 103 -55.50 -34.35 2.13
N GLU A 104 -55.53 -33.04 1.87
CA GLU A 104 -56.47 -32.39 0.96
C GLU A 104 -55.75 -31.47 -0.02
N LEU A 105 -56.05 -31.61 -1.31
CA LEU A 105 -55.55 -30.76 -2.39
C LEU A 105 -56.62 -29.75 -2.83
N LEU A 106 -56.16 -28.56 -3.24
CA LEU A 106 -57.04 -27.49 -3.71
C LEU A 106 -57.19 -27.56 -5.23
N LEU A 107 -58.42 -27.80 -5.70
CA LEU A 107 -58.81 -27.73 -7.11
C LEU A 107 -59.55 -26.41 -7.35
N VAL A 108 -59.09 -25.62 -8.31
CA VAL A 108 -59.70 -24.33 -8.65
C VAL A 108 -60.25 -24.37 -10.07
N TYR A 109 -61.44 -23.83 -10.27
CA TYR A 109 -62.05 -23.64 -11.58
C TYR A 109 -61.52 -22.35 -12.22
N ASP A 110 -60.89 -22.48 -13.39
CA ASP A 110 -60.28 -21.36 -14.12
C ASP A 110 -61.23 -20.85 -15.21
N LYS A 111 -62.17 -19.98 -14.81
CA LYS A 111 -63.16 -19.39 -15.70
C LYS A 111 -62.52 -18.56 -16.83
N ASP A 112 -61.41 -17.90 -16.54
CA ASP A 112 -60.71 -17.00 -17.46
C ASP A 112 -59.69 -17.74 -18.34
N PHE A 113 -59.48 -19.05 -18.11
CA PHE A 113 -58.43 -19.83 -18.75
C PHE A 113 -57.04 -19.18 -18.60
N LYS A 114 -56.76 -18.57 -17.44
CA LYS A 114 -55.45 -17.93 -17.14
C LYS A 114 -54.29 -18.88 -17.36
N TYR A 115 -54.49 -20.16 -17.08
CA TYR A 115 -53.50 -21.22 -17.27
C TYR A 115 -53.83 -22.19 -18.42
N GLY A 116 -54.75 -21.80 -19.31
CA GLY A 116 -55.04 -22.49 -20.57
C GLY A 116 -55.98 -23.70 -20.50
N LEU A 117 -56.25 -24.27 -19.31
CA LEU A 117 -57.17 -25.41 -19.12
C LEU A 117 -58.27 -25.06 -18.09
N ASN A 118 -59.39 -25.79 -18.12
CA ASN A 118 -60.61 -25.45 -17.37
C ASN A 118 -60.45 -25.50 -15.84
N PHE A 119 -59.49 -26.26 -15.33
CA PHE A 119 -59.20 -26.38 -13.90
C PHE A 119 -57.68 -26.31 -13.69
N TYR A 120 -57.26 -25.95 -12.48
CA TYR A 120 -55.90 -26.19 -12.02
C TYR A 120 -55.86 -26.71 -10.60
N LEU A 121 -54.85 -27.50 -10.31
CA LEU A 121 -54.57 -28.09 -9.00
C LEU A 121 -53.35 -27.41 -8.39
N ILE A 122 -53.45 -27.01 -7.13
CA ILE A 122 -52.29 -26.52 -6.38
C ILE A 122 -51.55 -27.71 -5.78
N GLY A 123 -50.30 -27.91 -6.20
CA GLY A 123 -49.46 -29.06 -5.84
C GLY A 123 -48.56 -28.86 -4.62
N THR A 124 -48.62 -27.71 -3.95
CA THR A 124 -47.82 -27.42 -2.73
C THR A 124 -48.71 -26.92 -1.60
N GLU A 125 -48.38 -27.26 -0.36
CA GLU A 125 -49.13 -26.83 0.82
C GLU A 125 -49.03 -25.31 1.04
N ASP A 126 -47.86 -24.71 0.76
CA ASP A 126 -47.66 -23.26 0.81
C ASP A 126 -48.54 -22.52 -0.21
N GLY A 127 -48.59 -23.00 -1.46
CA GLY A 127 -49.50 -22.47 -2.47
C GLY A 127 -50.98 -22.56 -2.06
N LYS A 128 -51.37 -23.65 -1.38
CA LYS A 128 -52.73 -23.83 -0.84
C LYS A 128 -53.03 -22.81 0.25
N GLU A 129 -52.11 -22.59 1.20
CA GLU A 129 -52.27 -21.59 2.25
C GLU A 129 -52.25 -20.16 1.69
N ASN A 130 -51.35 -19.83 0.76
CA ASN A 130 -51.29 -18.52 0.12
C ASN A 130 -52.56 -18.18 -0.66
N PHE A 131 -53.17 -19.17 -1.33
CA PHE A 131 -54.44 -18.97 -2.02
C PHE A 131 -55.61 -18.75 -1.05
N LEU A 132 -55.63 -19.46 0.08
CA LEU A 132 -56.69 -19.34 1.09
C LEU A 132 -56.53 -18.12 2.01
N LYS A 133 -55.28 -17.69 2.24
CA LYS A 133 -54.89 -16.50 3.02
C LYS A 133 -53.93 -15.67 2.17
N PRO A 134 -54.43 -14.87 1.20
CA PRO A 134 -53.58 -13.93 0.51
C PRO A 134 -52.95 -12.99 1.56
N PRO A 135 -51.61 -12.78 1.54
CA PRO A 135 -50.96 -11.88 2.48
C PRO A 135 -51.59 -10.48 2.35
N GLU A 136 -52.03 -9.90 3.47
CA GLU A 136 -52.48 -8.51 3.54
C GLU A 136 -51.33 -7.62 3.07
N VAL A 137 -51.42 -7.15 1.83
CA VAL A 137 -50.57 -6.09 1.31
C VAL A 137 -50.94 -4.86 2.16
N PRO A 138 -50.03 -4.28 2.96
CA PRO A 138 -50.33 -3.05 3.66
C PRO A 138 -50.72 -2.01 2.60
N GLU A 139 -51.96 -1.54 2.66
CA GLU A 139 -52.40 -0.38 1.89
C GLU A 139 -51.52 0.80 2.31
N GLU A 140 -50.44 1.02 1.56
CA GLU A 140 -49.63 2.22 1.64
C GLU A 140 -50.56 3.38 1.30
N GLN A 141 -51.00 4.06 2.34
CA GLN A 141 -51.70 5.33 2.26
C GLN A 141 -50.82 6.30 1.48
N GLU A 142 -51.21 6.54 0.23
CA GLU A 142 -50.69 7.63 -0.59
C GLU A 142 -51.04 8.96 0.07
N GLU A 143 -50.17 9.47 0.94
CA GLU A 143 -50.16 10.89 1.33
C GLU A 143 -48.86 11.59 0.90
N PRO A 144 -48.95 12.88 0.53
CA PRO A 144 -48.20 13.41 -0.60
C PRO A 144 -46.81 13.93 -0.23
N LYS A 145 -45.92 13.78 -1.21
CA LYS A 145 -44.52 14.18 -1.24
C LYS A 145 -44.30 15.65 -0.87
N GLU A 146 -43.88 15.91 0.36
CA GLU A 146 -43.13 17.12 0.72
C GLU A 146 -41.82 16.74 1.42
N HIS A 147 -40.74 17.36 0.94
CA HIS A 147 -39.35 17.21 1.34
C HIS A 147 -39.10 17.30 2.86
N VAL A 148 -38.48 16.26 3.46
CA VAL A 148 -37.62 16.44 4.65
C VAL A 148 -36.45 15.42 4.66
N GLN A 149 -35.25 15.99 4.58
CA GLN A 149 -33.92 15.64 5.12
C GLN A 149 -33.57 14.18 5.48
N GLU A 150 -32.58 13.66 4.72
CA GLU A 150 -31.51 12.70 5.07
C GLU A 150 -31.63 11.96 6.42
N ASP A 151 -32.42 10.89 6.43
CA ASP A 151 -32.43 9.92 7.51
C ASP A 151 -31.14 9.09 7.51
N VAL A 152 -30.45 9.13 8.65
CA VAL A 152 -29.27 8.32 8.97
C VAL A 152 -29.58 6.84 8.76
N TYR A 153 -28.87 6.20 7.83
CA TYR A 153 -29.01 4.78 7.52
C TYR A 153 -28.70 3.91 8.74
N VAL A 154 -29.73 3.37 9.39
CA VAL A 154 -29.59 2.38 10.46
C VAL A 154 -29.47 1.00 9.82
N TYR A 155 -28.26 0.46 9.82
CA TYR A 155 -27.98 -0.90 9.38
C TYR A 155 -28.69 -1.92 10.27
N ASN A 156 -29.72 -2.58 9.74
CA ASN A 156 -30.35 -3.74 10.35
C ASN A 156 -29.66 -5.02 9.84
N PRO A 157 -28.83 -5.69 10.66
CA PRO A 157 -28.19 -6.92 10.23
C PRO A 157 -29.23 -7.99 9.89
N PRO A 158 -29.07 -8.72 8.78
CA PRO A 158 -30.03 -9.73 8.36
C PRO A 158 -30.12 -10.86 9.38
N VAL A 159 -31.33 -11.13 9.87
CA VAL A 159 -31.61 -12.24 10.77
C VAL A 159 -31.70 -13.52 9.93
N SER A 160 -30.99 -14.56 10.36
CA SER A 160 -30.99 -15.87 9.71
C SER A 160 -32.41 -16.43 9.62
N LYS A 161 -32.96 -16.51 8.40
CA LYS A 161 -34.20 -17.24 8.14
C LYS A 161 -33.88 -18.74 8.07
N PRO A 162 -34.80 -19.63 8.51
CA PRO A 162 -34.63 -21.07 8.34
C PRO A 162 -34.44 -21.41 6.86
N TRP A 163 -33.54 -22.37 6.60
CA TRP A 163 -33.25 -22.84 5.24
C TRP A 163 -34.49 -23.50 4.64
N VAL A 164 -35.04 -22.90 3.59
CA VAL A 164 -36.13 -23.48 2.78
C VAL A 164 -35.46 -24.15 1.60
N SER A 165 -35.55 -25.49 1.52
CA SER A 165 -34.94 -26.23 0.42
C SER A 165 -35.81 -26.08 -0.83
N LEU A 166 -35.19 -25.64 -1.93
CA LEU A 166 -35.85 -25.38 -3.21
C LEU A 166 -35.54 -26.47 -4.24
N GLY A 167 -35.08 -27.65 -3.80
CA GLY A 167 -34.79 -28.80 -4.65
C GLY A 167 -33.34 -28.92 -5.12
N SER A 168 -32.55 -27.84 -5.03
CA SER A 168 -31.12 -27.84 -5.40
C SER A 168 -30.30 -28.84 -4.58
N GLU A 169 -30.73 -29.23 -3.38
CA GLU A 169 -30.04 -30.26 -2.60
C GLU A 169 -29.93 -31.60 -3.33
N LYS A 170 -30.89 -31.94 -4.20
CA LYS A 170 -30.87 -33.19 -4.94
C LYS A 170 -29.81 -33.17 -6.05
N GLU A 171 -29.72 -32.06 -6.78
CA GLU A 171 -28.67 -31.84 -7.78
C GLU A 171 -27.28 -31.79 -7.12
N ILE A 172 -27.16 -31.09 -5.98
CA ILE A 172 -25.92 -31.03 -5.20
C ILE A 172 -25.52 -32.42 -4.70
N GLU A 173 -26.45 -33.24 -4.20
CA GLU A 173 -26.16 -34.60 -3.74
C GLU A 173 -25.75 -35.54 -4.90
N GLU A 174 -26.36 -35.37 -6.08
CA GLU A 174 -26.00 -36.12 -7.30
C GLU A 174 -24.60 -35.71 -7.84
N GLU A 175 -24.23 -34.43 -7.75
CA GLU A 175 -22.88 -33.94 -8.09
C GLU A 175 -21.85 -34.13 -6.98
N SER A 176 -22.29 -34.38 -5.74
CA SER A 176 -21.42 -34.52 -4.57
C SER A 176 -20.50 -35.73 -4.70
N VAL A 177 -19.20 -35.47 -4.67
CA VAL A 177 -18.17 -36.51 -4.83
C VAL A 177 -18.19 -37.47 -3.64
N GLN A 178 -18.76 -38.66 -3.82
CA GLN A 178 -18.67 -39.73 -2.82
C GLN A 178 -17.37 -40.54 -3.00
N GLU A 179 -16.62 -40.74 -1.92
CA GLU A 179 -15.39 -41.54 -1.93
C GLU A 179 -15.68 -43.02 -2.20
N SER A 180 -15.63 -43.41 -3.47
CA SER A 180 -15.93 -44.78 -3.90
C SER A 180 -14.77 -45.78 -3.69
N GLY A 181 -13.65 -45.36 -3.09
CA GLY A 181 -12.46 -46.19 -2.89
C GLY A 181 -12.20 -46.55 -1.42
N LYS A 182 -11.88 -47.82 -1.15
CA LYS A 182 -11.19 -48.17 0.11
C LYS A 182 -9.84 -47.44 0.12
N ARG A 183 -9.71 -46.39 0.93
CA ARG A 183 -8.45 -45.65 1.10
C ARG A 183 -7.32 -46.61 1.47
N VAL A 184 -6.25 -46.61 0.69
CA VAL A 184 -5.06 -47.44 1.00
C VAL A 184 -4.37 -46.84 2.22
N THR A 185 -4.45 -47.53 3.35
CA THR A 185 -3.83 -47.09 4.59
C THR A 185 -2.41 -47.65 4.67
N TYR A 186 -1.41 -46.78 4.63
CA TYR A 186 -0.02 -47.15 4.88
C TYR A 186 0.35 -46.82 6.33
N MET A 187 0.91 -47.81 7.04
CA MET A 187 1.49 -47.61 8.36
C MET A 187 3.01 -47.60 8.25
N ILE A 188 3.60 -46.41 8.34
CA ILE A 188 5.05 -46.25 8.40
C ILE A 188 5.42 -46.20 9.88
N SER A 189 6.22 -47.18 10.33
CA SER A 189 6.68 -47.26 11.71
C SER A 189 8.21 -47.24 11.75
N ARG A 190 8.75 -46.61 12.79
CA ARG A 190 10.17 -46.57 13.11
C ARG A 190 10.35 -46.76 14.60
N LYS A 191 11.43 -47.39 15.04
CA LYS A 191 11.71 -47.57 16.47
C LYS A 191 11.81 -46.21 17.16
N ARG A 192 11.13 -46.04 18.30
CA ARG A 192 11.11 -44.78 19.06
C ARG A 192 12.52 -44.26 19.38
N SER A 193 13.47 -45.16 19.64
CA SER A 193 14.88 -44.83 19.92
C SER A 193 15.63 -44.18 18.75
N GLU A 194 15.14 -44.32 17.52
CA GLU A 194 15.77 -43.75 16.32
C GLU A 194 15.18 -42.39 15.92
N PHE A 195 14.07 -41.97 16.54
CA PHE A 195 13.53 -40.63 16.34
C PHE A 195 14.45 -39.61 17.02
N GLY A 196 15.06 -38.71 16.23
CA GLY A 196 16.00 -37.70 16.72
C GLY A 196 17.44 -38.19 16.90
N ALA A 197 17.75 -39.43 16.52
CA ALA A 197 19.14 -39.89 16.49
C ALA A 197 19.94 -39.07 15.45
N PRO A 198 21.24 -38.79 15.68
CA PRO A 198 22.08 -38.09 14.71
C PRO A 198 22.05 -38.81 13.36
N VAL A 199 21.68 -38.08 12.30
CA VAL A 199 21.65 -38.60 10.93
C VAL A 199 22.83 -38.04 10.17
N THR A 200 23.71 -38.91 9.70
CA THR A 200 24.78 -38.54 8.78
C THR A 200 24.26 -38.67 7.35
N PHE A 201 24.08 -37.54 6.68
CA PHE A 201 23.72 -37.51 5.28
C PHE A 201 24.97 -37.73 4.43
N SER A 202 24.87 -38.57 3.41
CA SER A 202 25.92 -38.79 2.41
C SER A 202 25.28 -38.94 1.05
N ASP A 203 25.89 -38.39 0.02
CA ASP A 203 25.44 -38.62 -1.35
C ASP A 203 25.68 -40.09 -1.71
N GLN A 204 24.62 -40.77 -2.15
CA GLN A 204 24.70 -42.14 -2.66
C GLN A 204 24.17 -42.16 -4.09
N ASN A 205 24.84 -42.93 -4.94
CA ASN A 205 24.40 -43.14 -6.31
C ASN A 205 23.17 -44.05 -6.32
N ALA A 206 22.17 -43.77 -7.15
CA ALA A 206 20.97 -44.60 -7.28
C ALA A 206 21.29 -46.08 -7.57
N SER A 207 22.44 -46.39 -8.18
CA SER A 207 22.89 -47.77 -8.43
C SER A 207 23.40 -48.52 -7.20
N SER A 208 23.73 -47.85 -6.08
CA SER A 208 24.34 -48.50 -4.91
C SER A 208 23.33 -49.14 -3.96
N VAL A 209 22.05 -48.78 -4.06
CA VAL A 209 20.97 -49.29 -3.20
C VAL A 209 19.87 -49.87 -4.06
N LYS A 210 19.49 -51.13 -3.79
CA LYS A 210 18.56 -51.91 -4.62
C LYS A 210 17.16 -51.28 -4.79
N ASP A 211 16.76 -50.44 -3.84
CA ASP A 211 15.43 -49.84 -3.77
C ASP A 211 15.45 -48.31 -4.03
N ALA A 212 16.61 -47.71 -4.36
CA ALA A 212 16.70 -46.26 -4.58
C ALA A 212 16.03 -45.80 -5.87
N TYR A 213 15.87 -46.69 -6.86
CA TYR A 213 15.19 -46.43 -8.11
C TYR A 213 14.32 -47.62 -8.49
N ILE A 214 12.99 -47.44 -8.43
CA ILE A 214 12.01 -48.42 -8.90
C ILE A 214 11.32 -47.80 -10.12
N GLU A 215 11.59 -48.34 -11.30
CA GLU A 215 10.95 -47.94 -12.53
C GLU A 215 9.67 -48.76 -12.74
N CYS A 216 8.50 -48.12 -12.61
CA CYS A 216 7.22 -48.73 -12.94
C CYS A 216 6.91 -48.51 -14.43
N THR A 217 7.57 -49.26 -15.31
CA THR A 217 7.28 -49.19 -16.76
C THR A 217 5.92 -49.81 -17.08
N SER A 218 5.17 -49.16 -17.98
CA SER A 218 3.90 -49.69 -18.46
C SER A 218 4.12 -50.99 -19.24
N TYR A 219 3.51 -52.09 -18.81
CA TYR A 219 3.50 -53.34 -19.56
C TYR A 219 2.07 -53.64 -20.05
N PRO A 220 1.89 -54.09 -21.30
CA PRO A 220 0.56 -54.41 -21.83
C PRO A 220 0.05 -55.71 -21.22
N GLU A 221 -0.84 -55.62 -20.22
CA GLU A 221 -1.55 -56.79 -19.70
C GLU A 221 -2.56 -57.31 -20.72
N LYS A 222 -2.26 -58.48 -21.31
CA LYS A 222 -3.10 -59.11 -22.34
C LYS A 222 -4.48 -59.57 -21.83
N ASN A 223 -4.68 -59.66 -20.52
CA ASN A 223 -5.91 -60.20 -19.92
C ASN A 223 -6.81 -59.15 -19.28
N TYR A 224 -6.50 -57.86 -19.41
CA TYR A 224 -7.31 -56.80 -18.79
C TYR A 224 -8.28 -56.21 -19.81
N THR A 225 -9.49 -56.77 -19.86
CA THR A 225 -10.58 -56.31 -20.75
C THR A 225 -11.33 -55.19 -20.06
N LEU A 226 -10.91 -53.94 -20.24
CA LEU A 226 -11.67 -52.79 -19.74
C LEU A 226 -12.83 -52.52 -20.70
N SER A 227 -14.07 -52.72 -20.25
CA SER A 227 -15.22 -52.18 -20.96
C SER A 227 -15.20 -50.67 -20.80
N GLN A 228 -14.90 -49.93 -21.88
CA GLN A 228 -15.08 -48.49 -21.91
C GLN A 228 -16.58 -48.20 -21.90
N VAL A 229 -17.03 -47.48 -20.89
CA VAL A 229 -18.41 -47.00 -20.78
C VAL A 229 -18.33 -45.55 -20.33
N GLU A 230 -19.10 -44.69 -20.96
CA GLU A 230 -19.28 -43.31 -20.48
C GLU A 230 -20.10 -43.35 -19.20
N LYS A 231 -19.59 -42.69 -18.17
CA LYS A 231 -20.25 -42.58 -16.87
C LYS A 231 -20.19 -41.11 -16.47
N ASP A 232 -21.36 -40.52 -16.28
CA ASP A 232 -21.49 -39.17 -15.74
C ASP A 232 -21.25 -39.22 -14.23
N VAL A 233 -20.18 -38.54 -13.76
CA VAL A 233 -19.75 -38.53 -12.35
C VAL A 233 -19.06 -37.20 -12.06
N GLY A 234 -19.49 -36.51 -10.99
CA GLY A 234 -18.73 -35.41 -10.41
C GLY A 234 -17.37 -35.88 -9.90
N LEU A 235 -16.28 -35.28 -10.40
CA LEU A 235 -14.91 -35.56 -9.98
C LEU A 235 -14.28 -34.28 -9.42
N GLN A 236 -13.76 -34.35 -8.20
CA GLN A 236 -12.95 -33.28 -7.62
C GLN A 236 -11.57 -33.28 -8.32
N VAL A 237 -11.41 -32.47 -9.37
CA VAL A 237 -10.17 -32.38 -10.18
C VAL A 237 -9.02 -31.73 -9.40
N ILE A 238 -9.33 -30.99 -8.34
CA ILE A 238 -8.38 -30.22 -7.54
C ILE A 238 -8.13 -30.98 -6.23
N ALA A 239 -6.86 -31.17 -5.87
CA ALA A 239 -6.51 -31.74 -4.56
C ALA A 239 -7.14 -30.92 -3.42
N GLU A 240 -7.58 -31.56 -2.34
CA GLU A 240 -8.04 -30.84 -1.13
C GLU A 240 -6.96 -29.84 -0.70
N VAL A 241 -7.25 -28.55 -0.88
CA VAL A 241 -6.33 -27.49 -0.46
C VAL A 241 -6.56 -27.28 1.03
N LYS A 242 -5.49 -27.44 1.81
CA LYS A 242 -5.49 -27.06 3.22
C LYS A 242 -4.75 -25.75 3.36
N ASP A 243 -5.46 -24.70 3.73
CA ASP A 243 -4.82 -23.46 4.12
C ASP A 243 -3.96 -23.69 5.37
N THR A 244 -2.69 -23.36 5.27
CA THR A 244 -1.76 -23.32 6.39
C THR A 244 -0.94 -22.05 6.24
N SER A 245 -1.18 -21.10 7.14
CA SER A 245 -0.37 -19.91 7.28
C SER A 245 0.86 -20.25 8.11
N THR A 246 2.05 -19.94 7.60
CA THR A 246 3.27 -19.80 8.41
C THR A 246 3.74 -18.36 8.32
N GLN A 247 4.08 -17.76 9.46
CA GLN A 247 4.59 -16.39 9.53
C GLN A 247 6.05 -16.37 9.05
N THR A 248 6.27 -16.48 7.75
CA THR A 248 7.58 -16.20 7.15
C THR A 248 7.64 -14.73 6.76
N LYS A 249 8.64 -14.01 7.27
CA LYS A 249 8.90 -12.61 6.92
C LYS A 249 9.29 -12.54 5.43
N TRP A 250 8.44 -11.93 4.61
CA TRP A 250 8.62 -11.82 3.17
C TRP A 250 9.76 -10.86 2.83
N ALA A 251 10.98 -11.35 2.63
CA ALA A 251 12.16 -10.50 2.45
C ALA A 251 12.37 -9.96 1.02
N PHE A 252 11.76 -10.58 0.00
CA PHE A 252 11.93 -10.16 -1.40
C PHE A 252 10.67 -10.45 -2.23
N PRO A 253 9.80 -9.46 -2.48
CA PRO A 253 8.70 -9.63 -3.43
C PRO A 253 9.30 -9.71 -4.84
N LYS A 254 9.29 -10.90 -5.44
CA LYS A 254 9.40 -11.04 -6.90
C LYS A 254 8.02 -11.47 -7.41
N ASN A 255 7.42 -10.64 -8.25
CA ASN A 255 6.21 -11.02 -8.98
C ASN A 255 6.54 -12.22 -9.87
N ALA A 256 6.08 -13.41 -9.46
CA ALA A 256 6.16 -14.61 -10.25
C ALA A 256 4.75 -14.92 -10.76
N THR A 257 4.56 -14.87 -12.07
CA THR A 257 3.30 -15.30 -12.70
C THR A 257 3.60 -16.59 -13.47
N THR A 258 2.74 -17.59 -13.32
CA THR A 258 2.77 -18.83 -14.10
C THR A 258 1.55 -18.84 -15.00
N GLN A 259 1.73 -18.60 -16.30
CA GLN A 259 0.69 -18.78 -17.29
C GLN A 259 0.80 -20.19 -17.86
N TYR A 260 -0.29 -20.96 -17.86
CA TYR A 260 -0.34 -22.26 -18.51
C TYR A 260 -0.49 -22.08 -20.03
N TYR A 261 0.21 -22.91 -20.80
CA TYR A 261 0.02 -22.98 -22.25
C TYR A 261 -1.31 -23.70 -22.55
N PRO A 262 -2.27 -23.09 -23.27
CA PRO A 262 -3.53 -23.74 -23.59
C PRO A 262 -3.29 -24.95 -24.51
N ARG A 263 -4.05 -26.02 -24.28
CA ARG A 263 -4.01 -27.22 -25.14
C ARG A 263 -4.82 -26.94 -26.40
N GLU A 264 -4.14 -26.89 -27.55
CA GLU A 264 -4.79 -26.69 -28.84
C GLU A 264 -5.26 -28.02 -29.46
N PHE A 265 -6.43 -28.01 -30.08
CA PHE A 265 -6.92 -29.12 -30.92
C PHE A 265 -6.24 -29.11 -32.28
N SER A 266 -6.07 -30.30 -32.88
CA SER A 266 -5.61 -30.41 -34.27
C SER A 266 -6.67 -29.89 -35.25
N GLU A 267 -6.28 -29.40 -36.43
CA GLU A 267 -7.20 -28.88 -37.45
C GLU A 267 -8.25 -29.92 -37.91
N GLU A 268 -7.86 -31.20 -37.93
CA GLU A 268 -8.78 -32.31 -38.25
C GLU A 268 -9.86 -32.47 -37.18
N GLU A 269 -9.47 -32.47 -35.90
CA GLU A 269 -10.41 -32.54 -34.76
C GLU A 269 -11.36 -31.33 -34.75
N LYS A 270 -10.85 -30.11 -35.00
CA LYS A 270 -11.68 -28.90 -35.09
C LYS A 270 -12.74 -29.04 -36.18
N SER A 271 -12.38 -29.54 -37.36
CA SER A 271 -13.36 -29.76 -38.44
C SER A 271 -14.39 -30.84 -38.08
N LEU A 272 -14.01 -31.86 -37.32
CA LEU A 272 -14.88 -32.96 -36.93
C LEU A 272 -15.89 -32.51 -35.87
N ILE A 273 -15.42 -31.76 -34.88
CA ILE A 273 -16.22 -31.14 -33.82
C ILE A 273 -17.17 -30.09 -34.41
N GLY A 274 -16.70 -29.23 -35.31
CA GLY A 274 -17.52 -28.21 -35.96
C GLY A 274 -18.63 -28.77 -36.87
N LYS A 275 -18.50 -30.02 -37.34
CA LYS A 275 -19.52 -30.74 -38.11
C LYS A 275 -20.43 -31.61 -37.23
N SER A 276 -20.17 -31.69 -35.92
CA SER A 276 -20.99 -32.50 -35.03
C SER A 276 -22.38 -31.89 -34.88
N LYS A 277 -23.41 -32.71 -35.10
CA LYS A 277 -24.80 -32.25 -35.05
C LYS A 277 -25.18 -31.73 -33.65
N SER A 278 -24.69 -32.41 -32.60
CA SER A 278 -24.91 -32.01 -31.21
C SER A 278 -24.40 -30.60 -30.92
N LEU A 279 -23.23 -30.22 -31.43
CA LEU A 279 -22.67 -28.89 -31.22
C LEU A 279 -23.45 -27.81 -32.00
N VAL A 280 -23.88 -28.11 -33.22
CA VAL A 280 -24.70 -27.19 -34.02
C VAL A 280 -26.07 -26.96 -33.35
N ASP A 281 -26.71 -28.03 -32.87
CA ASP A 281 -27.98 -27.93 -32.16
C ASP A 281 -27.81 -27.16 -30.84
N PHE A 282 -26.70 -27.37 -30.11
CA PHE A 282 -26.36 -26.59 -28.91
C PHE A 282 -26.17 -25.10 -29.22
N PHE A 283 -25.38 -24.76 -30.25
CA PHE A 283 -25.20 -23.36 -30.64
C PHE A 283 -26.51 -22.72 -31.05
N ASN A 284 -27.37 -23.41 -31.80
CA ASN A 284 -28.68 -22.86 -32.18
C ASN A 284 -29.59 -22.61 -30.97
N ASN A 285 -29.53 -23.46 -29.94
CA ASN A 285 -30.33 -23.30 -28.73
C ASN A 285 -29.80 -22.19 -27.81
N VAL A 286 -28.47 -22.04 -27.72
CA VAL A 286 -27.82 -21.16 -26.74
C VAL A 286 -27.45 -19.79 -27.33
N SER A 287 -27.26 -19.66 -28.64
CA SER A 287 -26.83 -18.40 -29.29
C SER A 287 -27.74 -17.23 -28.93
N THR A 288 -29.06 -17.43 -28.97
CA THR A 288 -30.03 -16.37 -28.63
C THR A 288 -29.89 -15.93 -27.17
N SER A 289 -29.71 -16.86 -26.24
CA SER A 289 -29.55 -16.55 -24.81
C SER A 289 -28.24 -15.80 -24.54
N VAL A 290 -27.15 -16.23 -25.19
CA VAL A 290 -25.84 -15.57 -25.08
C VAL A 290 -25.86 -14.17 -25.71
N GLU A 291 -26.51 -13.99 -26.86
CA GLU A 291 -26.67 -12.67 -27.50
C GLU A 291 -27.45 -11.70 -26.60
N VAL A 292 -28.51 -12.16 -25.95
CA VAL A 292 -29.28 -11.34 -24.99
C VAL A 292 -28.42 -10.97 -23.77
N ALA A 293 -27.68 -11.92 -23.20
CA ALA A 293 -26.79 -11.65 -22.06
C ALA A 293 -25.64 -10.70 -22.42
N LEU A 294 -25.06 -10.84 -23.62
CA LEU A 294 -24.03 -9.93 -24.13
C LEU A 294 -24.60 -8.51 -24.35
N GLN A 295 -25.78 -8.38 -24.94
CA GLN A 295 -26.45 -7.08 -25.07
C GLN A 295 -26.74 -6.46 -23.71
N GLN A 296 -27.22 -7.24 -22.74
CA GLN A 296 -27.48 -6.72 -21.40
C GLN A 296 -26.20 -6.21 -20.71
N ASN A 297 -25.09 -6.95 -20.84
CA ASN A 297 -23.78 -6.53 -20.33
C ASN A 297 -23.21 -5.30 -21.05
N GLU A 298 -23.48 -5.16 -22.36
CA GLU A 298 -23.06 -4.01 -23.16
C GLU A 298 -23.90 -2.75 -22.85
N ILE A 299 -25.22 -2.92 -22.66
CA ILE A 299 -26.15 -1.84 -22.31
C ILE A 299 -25.97 -1.41 -20.84
N MET A 300 -25.73 -2.35 -19.93
CA MET A 300 -25.66 -2.13 -18.49
C MET A 300 -24.43 -2.83 -17.91
N ASN A 301 -23.33 -2.10 -17.75
CA ASN A 301 -22.14 -2.63 -17.09
C ASN A 301 -22.24 -2.39 -15.58
N THR A 302 -22.66 -3.41 -14.83
CA THR A 302 -22.81 -3.35 -13.37
C THR A 302 -21.49 -3.22 -12.59
N PHE A 303 -20.34 -3.32 -13.26
CA PHE A 303 -19.02 -3.14 -12.66
C PHE A 303 -18.43 -1.74 -12.93
N ILE A 304 -19.12 -0.89 -13.68
CA ILE A 304 -18.74 0.51 -13.81
C ILE A 304 -19.23 1.26 -12.58
N ASP A 305 -18.31 1.96 -11.93
CA ASP A 305 -18.63 2.90 -10.86
C ASP A 305 -19.10 4.22 -11.50
N ASP A 306 -20.40 4.33 -11.73
CA ASP A 306 -21.01 5.52 -12.32
C ASP A 306 -20.66 6.79 -11.52
N TRP A 307 -20.53 6.69 -10.19
CA TRP A 307 -20.17 7.83 -9.34
C TRP A 307 -18.75 8.31 -9.62
N LYS A 308 -17.81 7.38 -9.79
CA LYS A 308 -16.43 7.72 -10.16
C LYS A 308 -16.36 8.36 -11.54
N ASN A 309 -17.08 7.83 -12.53
CA ASN A 309 -17.10 8.38 -13.88
C ASN A 309 -17.76 9.77 -13.94
N LEU A 310 -18.83 9.99 -13.18
CA LEU A 310 -19.47 11.31 -13.05
C LEU A 310 -18.52 12.36 -12.45
N ALA A 311 -17.62 11.95 -11.56
CA ALA A 311 -16.61 12.84 -10.98
C ALA A 311 -15.43 13.13 -11.96
N GLU A 312 -15.06 12.18 -12.82
CA GLU A 312 -13.96 12.35 -13.79
C GLU A 312 -14.32 13.33 -14.93
N GLU A 313 -15.60 13.42 -15.34
CA GLU A 313 -16.03 14.31 -16.43
C GLU A 313 -15.90 15.81 -16.12
N GLU A 314 -15.79 16.22 -14.83
CA GLU A 314 -15.53 17.62 -14.47
C GLU A 314 -14.13 18.12 -14.87
N SER A 315 -13.22 17.24 -15.31
CA SER A 315 -11.88 17.66 -15.70
C SER A 315 -11.78 18.34 -17.08
N THR A 316 -12.84 18.35 -17.91
CA THR A 316 -12.72 18.87 -19.30
C THR A 316 -13.75 19.92 -19.75
N PHE A 317 -14.75 20.31 -18.95
CA PHE A 317 -15.67 21.38 -19.35
C PHE A 317 -15.71 22.51 -18.30
N GLY A 318 -15.16 23.65 -18.68
CA GLY A 318 -14.69 24.66 -17.75
C GLY A 318 -15.74 25.45 -16.98
N ASP A 319 -15.30 26.00 -15.85
CA ASP A 319 -15.50 27.40 -15.49
C ASP A 319 -14.60 27.74 -14.28
N LYS A 320 -13.63 28.65 -14.49
CA LYS A 320 -13.00 29.54 -13.47
C LYS A 320 -12.82 29.04 -12.03
N THR A 321 -12.12 27.93 -11.83
CA THR A 321 -11.26 27.79 -10.64
C THR A 321 -9.83 27.56 -11.12
N ASP A 322 -9.01 28.59 -10.94
CA ASP A 322 -7.58 28.54 -11.23
C ASP A 322 -6.92 27.64 -10.16
N THR A 323 -7.06 26.32 -10.28
CA THR A 323 -6.53 25.32 -9.32
C THR A 323 -5.32 24.56 -9.84
N HIS A 324 -5.06 24.60 -11.16
CA HIS A 324 -3.92 23.94 -11.78
C HIS A 324 -2.62 24.75 -11.64
N LEU A 325 -1.50 24.05 -11.50
CA LEU A 325 -0.17 24.63 -11.61
C LEU A 325 0.05 25.13 -13.04
N LYS A 326 0.43 26.39 -13.22
CA LYS A 326 0.66 26.97 -14.55
C LYS A 326 2.14 27.04 -14.85
N GLU A 327 2.58 26.50 -15.99
CA GLU A 327 3.98 26.64 -16.39
C GLU A 327 4.35 28.12 -16.58
N TYR A 328 5.35 28.57 -15.83
CA TYR A 328 5.88 29.92 -15.87
C TYR A 328 7.12 29.98 -16.76
N GLN A 329 8.07 29.08 -16.55
CA GLN A 329 9.32 29.00 -17.32
C GLN A 329 9.95 27.61 -17.19
N SER A 330 10.73 27.20 -18.18
CA SER A 330 11.56 25.99 -18.13
C SER A 330 13.01 26.30 -18.47
N PHE A 331 13.93 25.56 -17.86
CA PHE A 331 15.37 25.68 -18.10
C PHE A 331 15.95 24.32 -18.50
N THR A 332 16.73 24.30 -19.58
CA THR A 332 17.41 23.10 -20.06
C THR A 332 18.80 23.48 -20.56
N ASP A 333 19.83 22.72 -20.16
CA ASP A 333 21.19 22.91 -20.67
C ASP A 333 21.34 22.29 -22.06
N LEU A 334 21.31 23.13 -23.10
CA LEU A 334 21.43 22.72 -24.50
C LEU A 334 22.88 22.45 -24.95
N HIS A 335 23.88 22.88 -24.18
CA HIS A 335 25.29 22.85 -24.61
C HIS A 335 26.01 21.55 -24.27
N ASN A 336 25.37 20.67 -23.51
CA ASN A 336 26.00 19.48 -22.98
C ASN A 336 25.73 18.26 -23.87
N THR A 337 26.80 17.60 -24.32
CA THR A 337 26.73 16.47 -25.26
C THR A 337 26.25 15.16 -24.63
N MET A 338 26.12 15.13 -23.30
CA MET A 338 25.79 13.93 -22.54
C MET A 338 24.42 14.04 -21.92
N GLU A 339 23.70 12.93 -21.91
CA GLU A 339 22.42 12.81 -21.21
C GLU A 339 22.66 12.96 -19.71
N LYS A 340 22.19 14.07 -19.14
CA LYS A 340 22.30 14.33 -17.71
C LYS A 340 20.91 14.48 -17.09
N MET A 341 20.82 14.12 -15.81
CA MET A 341 19.63 14.30 -14.97
C MET A 341 19.90 15.40 -13.93
N ILE A 342 18.85 16.08 -13.49
CA ILE A 342 18.94 16.95 -12.32
C ILE A 342 18.79 16.09 -11.06
N THR A 343 19.70 16.24 -10.11
CA THR A 343 19.72 15.44 -8.85
C THR A 343 19.19 16.20 -7.65
N CYS A 344 19.42 17.51 -7.58
CA CYS A 344 18.98 18.38 -6.49
C CYS A 344 18.70 19.78 -7.03
N VAL A 345 17.75 20.47 -6.40
CA VAL A 345 17.34 21.83 -6.77
C VAL A 345 17.25 22.67 -5.50
N SER A 346 17.79 23.88 -5.56
CA SER A 346 17.68 24.84 -4.46
C SER A 346 17.50 26.25 -4.99
N TRP A 347 16.53 26.97 -4.43
CA TRP A 347 16.34 28.40 -4.68
C TRP A 347 17.39 29.20 -3.93
N HIS A 348 17.88 30.28 -4.52
CA HIS A 348 18.77 31.18 -3.79
C HIS A 348 18.02 31.85 -2.63
N PRO A 349 18.55 31.83 -1.40
CA PRO A 349 17.80 32.28 -0.22
C PRO A 349 17.48 33.78 -0.22
N THR A 350 18.32 34.62 -0.83
CA THR A 350 18.17 36.09 -0.82
C THR A 350 17.83 36.72 -2.17
N ILE A 351 18.13 36.04 -3.29
CA ILE A 351 18.06 36.63 -4.64
C ILE A 351 16.87 36.01 -5.35
N PHE A 352 15.82 36.80 -5.48
CA PHE A 352 14.58 36.34 -6.05
C PHE A 352 14.71 36.07 -7.56
N GLY A 353 14.28 34.89 -7.99
CA GLY A 353 14.32 34.46 -9.39
C GLY A 353 15.64 33.81 -9.82
N LEU A 354 16.49 33.46 -8.85
CA LEU A 354 17.69 32.67 -9.06
C LEU A 354 17.48 31.27 -8.47
N ILE A 355 17.71 30.26 -9.29
CA ILE A 355 17.58 28.86 -8.93
C ILE A 355 18.82 28.09 -9.32
N VAL A 356 19.23 27.17 -8.48
CA VAL A 356 20.45 26.40 -8.67
C VAL A 356 20.08 24.94 -8.78
N VAL A 357 20.73 24.24 -9.72
CA VAL A 357 20.52 22.82 -9.96
C VAL A 357 21.85 22.07 -10.01
N SER A 358 21.91 20.91 -9.38
CA SER A 358 23.01 19.97 -9.56
C SER A 358 22.66 18.99 -10.66
N VAL A 359 23.64 18.70 -11.50
CA VAL A 359 23.44 17.89 -12.70
C VAL A 359 24.41 16.71 -12.67
N ALA A 360 23.89 15.50 -12.89
CA ALA A 360 24.67 14.27 -12.89
C ALA A 360 24.46 13.48 -14.19
N VAL A 361 25.48 12.74 -14.62
CA VAL A 361 25.37 11.93 -15.85
C VAL A 361 24.39 10.77 -15.66
N ARG A 362 23.51 10.55 -16.64
CA ARG A 362 22.52 9.47 -16.60
C ARG A 362 23.16 8.13 -16.96
N LEU A 363 23.81 7.49 -16.00
CA LEU A 363 24.42 6.17 -16.17
C LEU A 363 24.11 5.28 -14.97
N SER A 364 23.89 4.00 -15.24
CA SER A 364 23.87 2.96 -14.22
C SER A 364 25.24 2.82 -13.56
N TYR A 365 25.29 2.19 -12.38
CA TYR A 365 26.54 1.96 -11.67
C TYR A 365 27.56 1.18 -12.52
N GLU A 366 27.11 0.16 -13.25
CA GLU A 366 28.00 -0.66 -14.09
C GLU A 366 28.54 0.14 -15.28
N GLU A 367 27.70 0.93 -15.96
CA GLU A 367 28.14 1.81 -17.05
C GLU A 367 29.08 2.91 -16.56
N ARG A 368 28.91 3.41 -15.33
CA ARG A 368 29.85 4.37 -14.71
C ARG A 368 31.22 3.75 -14.50
N VAL A 369 31.29 2.50 -14.05
CA VAL A 369 32.57 1.78 -13.89
C VAL A 369 33.26 1.61 -15.26
N GLN A 370 32.51 1.19 -16.28
CA GLN A 370 33.03 1.01 -17.64
C GLN A 370 33.49 2.33 -18.28
N ASN A 371 32.75 3.43 -18.04
CA ASN A 371 33.05 4.76 -18.58
C ASN A 371 33.89 5.64 -17.64
N SER A 372 34.46 5.09 -16.57
CA SER A 372 35.20 5.83 -15.54
C SER A 372 36.28 6.76 -16.13
N GLY A 373 37.06 6.30 -17.11
CA GLY A 373 38.07 7.12 -17.77
C GLY A 373 37.50 8.31 -18.56
N ARG A 374 36.28 8.20 -19.11
CA ARG A 374 35.58 9.31 -19.81
C ARG A 374 34.94 10.27 -18.82
N LEU A 375 34.37 9.76 -17.73
CA LEU A 375 33.75 10.57 -16.68
C LEU A 375 34.77 11.48 -15.98
N LEU A 376 36.00 11.00 -15.75
CA LEU A 376 37.08 11.81 -15.19
C LEU A 376 37.50 13.02 -16.06
N LEU A 377 37.21 12.98 -17.37
CA LEU A 377 37.50 14.08 -18.30
C LEU A 377 36.35 15.08 -18.41
N GLN A 378 35.18 14.77 -17.83
CA GLN A 378 33.99 15.60 -17.92
C GLN A 378 33.79 16.37 -16.61
N PRO A 379 33.67 17.71 -16.65
CA PRO A 379 33.40 18.47 -15.45
C PRO A 379 31.98 18.17 -14.96
N SER A 380 31.89 17.86 -13.68
CA SER A 380 30.63 17.79 -12.94
C SER A 380 30.26 19.20 -12.49
N LEU A 381 29.00 19.58 -12.68
CA LEU A 381 28.60 20.98 -12.67
C LEU A 381 27.35 21.22 -11.84
N LEU A 382 27.35 22.35 -11.16
CA LEU A 382 26.17 22.94 -10.56
C LEU A 382 25.87 24.26 -11.27
N LEU A 383 24.65 24.38 -11.79
CA LEU A 383 24.25 25.43 -12.72
C LEU A 383 23.35 26.45 -12.02
N PHE A 384 23.68 27.73 -12.20
CA PHE A 384 22.85 28.84 -11.74
C PHE A 384 21.96 29.32 -12.87
N TRP A 385 20.66 29.18 -12.71
CA TRP A 385 19.65 29.65 -13.64
C TRP A 385 18.95 30.89 -13.08
N SER A 386 18.74 31.88 -13.94
CA SER A 386 18.05 33.12 -13.58
C SER A 386 16.82 33.30 -14.47
N PHE A 387 15.71 33.77 -13.91
CA PHE A 387 14.53 34.17 -14.69
C PHE A 387 14.84 35.24 -15.76
N SER A 388 15.96 35.95 -15.62
CA SER A 388 16.36 36.99 -16.57
C SER A 388 17.04 36.44 -17.83
N ASP A 389 17.73 35.30 -17.75
CA ASP A 389 18.40 34.64 -18.87
C ASP A 389 18.12 33.13 -18.81
N PRO A 390 17.02 32.67 -19.43
CA PRO A 390 16.64 31.26 -19.39
C PRO A 390 17.43 30.38 -20.36
N ILE A 391 18.22 30.97 -21.26
CA ILE A 391 18.94 30.24 -22.30
C ILE A 391 20.33 29.83 -21.80
N HIS A 392 21.01 30.68 -21.03
CA HIS A 392 22.37 30.41 -20.57
C HIS A 392 22.47 30.45 -19.04
N PRO A 393 23.13 29.45 -18.41
CA PRO A 393 23.39 29.48 -16.99
C PRO A 393 24.31 30.67 -16.65
N GLN A 394 24.00 31.37 -15.56
CA GLN A 394 24.70 32.57 -15.11
C GLN A 394 26.08 32.25 -14.53
N LEU A 395 26.19 31.15 -13.81
CA LEU A 395 27.41 30.62 -13.19
C LEU A 395 27.41 29.09 -13.27
N MET A 396 28.60 28.52 -13.37
CA MET A 396 28.80 27.07 -13.43
C MET A 396 29.86 26.71 -12.39
N LEU A 397 29.47 26.03 -11.30
CA LEU A 397 30.42 25.59 -10.28
C LEU A 397 30.96 24.21 -10.65
N GLU A 398 32.28 24.09 -10.71
CA GLU A 398 32.99 22.85 -11.00
C GLU A 398 33.15 22.01 -9.73
N SER A 399 32.71 20.74 -9.80
CA SER A 399 32.90 19.73 -8.77
C SER A 399 33.83 18.61 -9.24
N PRO A 400 34.55 17.94 -8.31
CA PRO A 400 35.40 16.79 -8.65
C PRO A 400 34.64 15.61 -9.26
N ASP A 401 33.37 15.41 -8.85
CA ASP A 401 32.51 14.33 -9.31
C ASP A 401 31.03 14.77 -9.22
N ASP A 402 30.11 13.94 -9.71
CA ASP A 402 28.68 14.25 -9.80
C ASP A 402 28.10 14.59 -8.42
N ILE A 403 27.41 15.73 -8.31
CA ILE A 403 26.76 16.20 -7.07
C ILE A 403 25.35 15.61 -7.00
N PHE A 404 25.00 15.01 -5.86
CA PHE A 404 23.66 14.44 -5.62
C PHE A 404 22.81 15.26 -4.65
N CYS A 405 23.43 16.05 -3.79
CA CYS A 405 22.76 16.96 -2.87
C CYS A 405 23.66 18.18 -2.62
N PHE A 406 23.06 19.35 -2.43
CA PHE A 406 23.79 20.55 -2.05
C PHE A 406 22.87 21.51 -1.29
N GLU A 407 23.46 22.38 -0.49
CA GLU A 407 22.74 23.36 0.30
C GLU A 407 23.55 24.66 0.43
N PHE A 408 22.85 25.80 0.34
CA PHE A 408 23.40 27.11 0.67
C PHE A 408 23.59 27.23 2.17
N CYS A 409 24.68 27.86 2.60
CA CYS A 409 24.86 28.20 4.00
C CYS A 409 23.84 29.26 4.42
N PRO A 410 23.02 29.03 5.46
CA PRO A 410 21.99 30.00 5.87
C PRO A 410 22.55 31.34 6.35
N SER A 411 23.73 31.35 6.98
CA SER A 411 24.40 32.58 7.46
C SER A 411 25.02 33.41 6.34
N ASP A 412 25.62 32.76 5.34
CA ASP A 412 26.23 33.41 4.17
C ASP A 412 25.91 32.62 2.89
N PRO A 413 24.92 33.06 2.09
CA PRO A 413 24.54 32.42 0.84
C PRO A 413 25.66 32.31 -0.20
N ASN A 414 26.77 33.02 -0.02
CA ASN A 414 27.94 32.88 -0.89
C ASN A 414 28.70 31.56 -0.64
N ILE A 415 28.38 30.82 0.40
CA ILE A 415 28.99 29.54 0.72
C ILE A 415 28.01 28.43 0.41
N ILE A 416 28.45 27.47 -0.38
CA ILE A 416 27.63 26.32 -0.80
C ILE A 416 28.38 25.06 -0.42
N ALA A 417 27.67 24.11 0.20
CA ALA A 417 28.17 22.78 0.46
C ALA A 417 27.46 21.76 -0.44
N GLY A 418 28.21 20.81 -1.00
CA GLY A 418 27.66 19.77 -1.87
C GLY A 418 28.26 18.41 -1.59
N GLY A 419 27.44 17.36 -1.73
CA GLY A 419 27.82 15.98 -1.57
C GLY A 419 27.98 15.27 -2.92
N CYS A 420 29.15 14.67 -3.13
CA CYS A 420 29.50 13.97 -4.37
C CYS A 420 29.16 12.48 -4.32
N ILE A 421 29.04 11.86 -5.50
CA ILE A 421 28.82 10.42 -5.68
C ILE A 421 29.95 9.56 -5.10
N ASN A 422 31.18 10.08 -5.07
CA ASN A 422 32.35 9.39 -4.53
C ASN A 422 32.46 9.46 -2.99
N GLY A 423 31.53 10.15 -2.32
CA GLY A 423 31.52 10.30 -0.86
C GLY A 423 32.31 11.50 -0.32
N GLN A 424 32.82 12.37 -1.20
CA GLN A 424 33.44 13.63 -0.79
C GLN A 424 32.41 14.75 -0.62
N ILE A 425 32.71 15.66 0.30
CA ILE A 425 32.00 16.94 0.48
C ILE A 425 32.84 18.02 -0.16
N VAL A 426 32.17 18.92 -0.87
CA VAL A 426 32.78 20.03 -1.59
C VAL A 426 32.19 21.32 -1.05
N LEU A 427 33.04 22.33 -0.88
CA LEU A 427 32.66 23.69 -0.56
C LEU A 427 32.99 24.60 -1.74
N TRP A 428 32.07 25.52 -2.05
CA TRP A 428 32.30 26.63 -2.96
C TRP A 428 32.13 27.95 -2.22
N ASP A 429 32.96 28.91 -2.57
CA ASP A 429 32.80 30.30 -2.18
C ASP A 429 32.58 31.13 -3.46
N ILE A 430 31.40 31.73 -3.59
CA ILE A 430 31.02 32.58 -4.72
C ILE A 430 31.08 34.07 -4.36
N THR A 431 31.68 34.46 -3.23
CA THR A 431 31.75 35.86 -2.77
C THR A 431 32.32 36.80 -3.83
N ALA A 432 33.37 36.37 -4.55
CA ALA A 432 33.99 37.15 -5.63
C ALA A 432 33.05 37.39 -6.83
N HIS A 433 31.96 36.63 -6.93
CA HIS A 433 30.99 36.69 -8.01
C HIS A 433 29.61 37.19 -7.56
N ALA A 434 29.42 37.47 -6.27
CA ALA A 434 28.14 37.93 -5.69
C ALA A 434 27.56 39.14 -6.44
N ASP A 435 28.40 40.13 -6.76
CA ASP A 435 28.01 41.33 -7.52
C ASP A 435 27.41 41.01 -8.89
N ARG A 436 27.90 39.95 -9.56
CA ARG A 436 27.42 39.52 -10.87
C ARG A 436 26.09 38.79 -10.75
N ILE A 437 25.85 38.13 -9.62
CA ILE A 437 24.58 37.49 -9.31
C ILE A 437 23.50 38.55 -9.04
N GLU A 438 23.84 39.63 -8.32
CA GLU A 438 22.91 40.70 -7.96
C GLU A 438 22.61 41.71 -9.08
N ASN A 439 23.60 42.13 -9.89
CA ASN A 439 23.51 43.35 -10.72
C ASN A 439 22.79 43.25 -12.08
N ILE A 440 21.87 42.29 -12.30
CA ILE A 440 21.11 42.23 -13.57
C ILE A 440 19.97 43.26 -13.64
N LYS A 441 19.46 43.77 -12.50
CA LYS A 441 18.36 44.76 -12.51
C LYS A 441 18.73 46.13 -13.12
N THR A 442 20.01 46.47 -13.27
CA THR A 442 20.45 47.82 -13.71
C THR A 442 21.07 47.87 -15.11
N GLY A 443 21.12 46.75 -15.84
CA GLY A 443 21.54 46.69 -17.25
C GLY A 443 20.60 47.35 -18.26
N GLY A 444 19.58 48.07 -17.79
CA GLY A 444 18.71 48.93 -18.60
C GLY A 444 19.43 50.20 -19.08
N HIS A 445 20.56 50.08 -19.78
CA HIS A 445 21.05 51.18 -20.60
C HIS A 445 20.03 51.43 -21.72
N ARG A 446 19.21 52.47 -21.52
CA ARG A 446 18.41 53.13 -22.56
C ARG A 446 19.30 53.40 -23.77
N SER A 447 19.33 52.48 -24.75
CA SER A 447 19.89 52.76 -26.07
C SER A 447 18.90 52.28 -27.14
N LYS A 448 18.14 53.27 -27.60
CA LYS A 448 17.53 53.45 -28.93
C LYS A 448 16.86 52.23 -29.58
N LYS A 449 15.52 52.28 -29.59
CA LYS A 449 14.60 51.79 -30.63
C LYS A 449 15.28 50.95 -31.74
N THR A 450 15.45 49.66 -31.51
CA THR A 450 15.78 48.70 -32.55
C THR A 450 14.53 47.92 -32.90
N SER A 451 13.97 48.28 -34.05
CA SER A 451 13.01 47.54 -34.86
C SER A 451 13.13 46.02 -34.68
N LEU A 452 12.05 45.39 -34.21
CA LEU A 452 11.81 43.94 -34.27
C LEU A 452 12.08 43.46 -35.70
N LYS A 453 13.23 42.81 -35.95
CA LYS A 453 13.44 41.99 -37.14
C LYS A 453 13.37 40.52 -36.75
N PRO A 454 12.80 39.65 -37.60
CA PRO A 454 12.44 38.29 -37.22
C PRO A 454 13.65 37.40 -36.93
N MET A 455 13.46 36.49 -35.99
CA MET A 455 14.41 35.67 -35.23
C MET A 455 15.35 34.72 -36.01
N PHE A 456 15.40 34.76 -37.34
CA PHE A 456 16.14 33.74 -38.12
C PHE A 456 17.56 34.12 -38.57
N LEU A 457 18.13 35.21 -38.04
CA LEU A 457 19.52 35.57 -38.33
C LEU A 457 20.21 36.19 -37.11
N LEU A 458 20.46 35.38 -36.09
CA LEU A 458 21.55 35.66 -35.15
C LEU A 458 22.72 34.74 -35.51
N GLU A 459 23.73 35.32 -36.17
CA GLU A 459 25.10 34.85 -35.96
C GLU A 459 25.40 35.04 -34.46
N PRO A 460 26.01 34.06 -33.77
CA PRO A 460 26.22 34.14 -32.33
C PRO A 460 27.20 35.26 -32.02
N ASP A 461 26.66 36.41 -31.60
CA ASP A 461 27.43 37.52 -31.06
C ASP A 461 28.22 37.00 -29.85
N SER A 462 29.54 36.94 -30.03
CA SER A 462 30.61 36.91 -29.03
C SER A 462 30.32 36.09 -27.76
N ASN A 463 30.98 34.93 -27.64
CA ASN A 463 31.23 34.18 -26.42
C ASN A 463 31.07 35.02 -25.14
N LYS A 464 29.87 35.03 -24.54
CA LYS A 464 29.79 35.14 -23.09
C LYS A 464 30.45 33.85 -22.62
N GLU A 465 31.75 33.89 -22.36
CA GLU A 465 32.45 32.75 -21.76
C GLU A 465 31.66 32.32 -20.52
N SER A 466 31.10 31.12 -20.58
CA SER A 466 30.45 30.49 -19.45
C SER A 466 31.50 30.37 -18.34
N MET A 467 31.33 31.14 -17.26
CA MET A 467 32.37 31.27 -16.23
C MET A 467 32.32 30.06 -15.30
N TYR A 468 33.42 29.29 -15.28
CA TYR A 468 33.61 28.15 -14.39
C TYR A 468 34.24 28.61 -13.08
N ILE A 469 33.61 28.30 -11.95
CA ILE A 469 34.14 28.56 -10.60
C ILE A 469 34.56 27.23 -9.99
N ARG A 470 35.82 27.12 -9.57
CA ARG A 470 36.32 25.94 -8.87
C ARG A 470 35.89 25.92 -7.41
N HIS A 471 35.81 24.71 -6.86
CA HIS A 471 35.64 24.51 -5.42
C HIS A 471 36.80 25.09 -4.63
N CYS A 472 36.53 25.56 -3.42
CA CYS A 472 37.54 26.11 -2.51
C CYS A 472 38.09 25.07 -1.52
N ALA A 473 37.32 24.03 -1.21
CA ALA A 473 37.79 22.90 -0.40
C ALA A 473 37.03 21.61 -0.69
N VAL A 474 37.73 20.47 -0.61
CA VAL A 474 37.17 19.12 -0.69
C VAL A 474 37.55 18.30 0.54
N SER A 475 36.65 17.44 1.01
CA SER A 475 36.95 16.54 2.12
C SER A 475 37.98 15.45 1.79
N SER A 476 38.69 14.97 2.81
CA SER A 476 39.63 13.84 2.67
C SER A 476 38.95 12.58 2.12
N ILE A 477 39.51 11.99 1.06
CA ILE A 477 38.99 10.76 0.45
C ILE A 477 39.02 9.60 1.45
N GLU A 478 40.08 9.48 2.25
CA GLU A 478 40.25 8.36 3.19
C GLU A 478 39.31 8.44 4.39
N ASN A 479 38.97 9.65 4.82
CA ASN A 479 38.15 9.90 6.00
C ASN A 479 36.71 10.32 5.67
N GLY A 480 36.39 10.49 4.39
CA GLY A 480 35.07 10.83 3.86
C GLY A 480 34.04 9.72 3.96
N HIS A 481 32.91 9.91 3.28
CA HIS A 481 31.99 8.82 3.01
C HIS A 481 32.58 7.88 1.96
N ARG A 482 32.16 6.62 1.96
CA ARG A 482 32.65 5.58 1.02
C ARG A 482 31.75 5.38 -0.20
N LYS A 483 30.59 6.00 -0.20
CA LYS A 483 29.56 5.95 -1.25
C LYS A 483 28.94 7.33 -1.40
N VAL A 484 28.01 7.47 -2.35
CA VAL A 484 27.26 8.69 -2.61
C VAL A 484 26.72 9.33 -1.34
N ILE A 485 26.92 10.63 -1.21
CA ILE A 485 26.26 11.45 -0.19
C ILE A 485 24.84 11.72 -0.68
N THR A 486 23.85 11.26 0.09
CA THR A 486 22.45 11.25 -0.30
C THR A 486 21.69 12.47 0.22
N ASP A 487 22.18 13.10 1.29
CA ASP A 487 21.59 14.31 1.88
C ASP A 487 22.65 15.13 2.64
N ILE A 488 22.45 16.44 2.70
CA ILE A 488 23.33 17.39 3.39
C ILE A 488 22.49 18.49 4.04
N HIS A 489 22.79 18.80 5.31
CA HIS A 489 22.11 19.84 6.09
C HIS A 489 23.12 20.67 6.87
N TRP A 490 23.02 22.00 6.82
CA TRP A 490 23.71 22.88 7.76
C TRP A 490 23.08 22.81 9.16
N LEU A 491 23.90 22.69 10.20
CA LEU A 491 23.39 22.85 11.56
C LEU A 491 23.05 24.33 11.82
N PRO A 492 21.93 24.64 12.50
CA PRO A 492 21.55 26.00 12.86
C PRO A 492 22.67 26.80 13.56
N ASP A 493 22.65 28.11 13.38
CA ASP A 493 23.63 29.03 13.97
C ASP A 493 23.50 29.20 15.49
N SER A 494 22.43 28.67 16.10
CA SER A 494 22.16 28.77 17.53
C SER A 494 22.90 27.74 18.38
N PHE A 495 23.21 26.57 17.83
CA PHE A 495 23.87 25.49 18.57
C PHE A 495 24.98 24.81 17.76
N GLU A 496 25.90 24.19 18.48
CA GLU A 496 26.95 23.35 17.93
C GLU A 496 27.05 22.05 18.72
N ILE A 497 27.57 21.02 18.08
CA ILE A 497 27.77 19.71 18.71
C ILE A 497 29.26 19.40 18.92
N ASN A 498 29.54 18.59 19.93
CA ASN A 498 30.88 18.03 20.15
C ASN A 498 31.00 16.61 19.58
N ARG A 499 32.18 15.99 19.72
CA ARG A 499 32.43 14.59 19.30
C ARG A 499 31.53 13.55 19.97
N MET A 500 30.94 13.84 21.12
CA MET A 500 30.00 12.95 21.83
C MET A 500 28.54 13.20 21.43
N GLY A 501 28.25 14.18 20.58
CA GLY A 501 26.89 14.61 20.24
C GLY A 501 26.20 15.45 21.31
N SER A 502 26.91 15.91 22.34
CA SER A 502 26.37 16.88 23.31
C SER A 502 26.26 18.26 22.65
N VAL A 503 25.17 18.97 22.96
CA VAL A 503 24.80 20.24 22.35
C VAL A 503 25.27 21.41 23.20
N PHE A 504 25.83 22.43 22.56
CA PHE A 504 26.32 23.66 23.18
C PHE A 504 25.80 24.87 22.42
N GLU A 505 25.74 26.02 23.10
CA GLU A 505 25.52 27.30 22.44
C GLU A 505 26.64 27.55 21.42
N ASN A 506 26.29 27.86 20.17
CA ASN A 506 27.26 28.09 19.11
C ASN A 506 28.09 29.35 19.43
N ARG A 507 29.40 29.15 19.60
CA ARG A 507 30.34 30.22 19.97
C ARG A 507 30.63 31.20 18.83
N SER A 508 30.48 30.75 17.60
CA SER A 508 30.82 31.51 16.39
C SER A 508 29.64 32.37 15.91
N GLY A 509 28.40 32.03 16.31
CA GLY A 509 27.20 32.76 15.90
C GLY A 509 26.90 32.72 14.39
N ILE A 510 27.52 31.77 13.68
CA ILE A 510 27.37 31.51 12.24
C ILE A 510 27.28 29.99 12.05
N ASN A 511 26.65 29.54 10.97
CA ASN A 511 26.60 28.10 10.63
C ASN A 511 28.02 27.60 10.32
N CYS A 512 28.61 26.83 11.23
CA CYS A 512 29.97 26.31 11.09
C CYS A 512 30.06 24.78 11.08
N GLN A 513 28.92 24.10 11.24
CA GLN A 513 28.83 22.65 11.23
C GLN A 513 27.76 22.18 10.26
N LEU A 514 27.95 20.99 9.70
CA LEU A 514 27.05 20.36 8.74
C LEU A 514 26.94 18.87 9.00
N VAL A 515 25.82 18.30 8.55
CA VAL A 515 25.47 16.90 8.68
C VAL A 515 25.32 16.32 7.30
N THR A 516 25.94 15.19 7.05
CA THR A 516 25.78 14.43 5.80
C THR A 516 25.35 13.02 6.10
N CYS A 517 24.52 12.44 5.24
CA CYS A 517 24.28 11.00 5.22
C CYS A 517 24.70 10.40 3.88
N SER A 518 25.01 9.11 3.91
CA SER A 518 25.45 8.38 2.73
C SER A 518 24.90 6.96 2.75
N ALA A 519 24.76 6.39 1.56
CA ALA A 519 24.47 4.97 1.35
C ALA A 519 25.56 4.02 1.91
N ASP A 520 26.65 4.56 2.50
CA ASP A 520 27.66 3.80 3.26
C ASP A 520 27.26 3.45 4.70
N CYS A 521 25.98 3.68 5.04
CA CYS A 521 25.38 3.39 6.35
C CYS A 521 25.85 4.32 7.48
N THR A 522 26.43 5.48 7.14
CA THR A 522 26.91 6.45 8.12
C THR A 522 26.29 7.83 7.94
N ILE A 523 26.14 8.50 9.08
CA ILE A 523 25.82 9.92 9.18
C ILE A 523 27.05 10.58 9.79
N CYS A 524 27.57 11.60 9.12
CA CYS A 524 28.75 12.32 9.58
C CYS A 524 28.41 13.75 9.93
N PHE A 525 28.96 14.22 11.03
CA PHE A 525 28.96 15.62 11.41
C PHE A 525 30.32 16.21 11.12
N TRP A 526 30.33 17.38 10.52
CA TRP A 526 31.54 18.05 10.04
C TRP A 526 31.59 19.45 10.62
N ASP A 527 32.80 19.94 10.81
CA ASP A 527 33.06 21.28 11.32
C ASP A 527 34.04 21.96 10.36
N ILE A 528 33.69 23.14 9.85
CA ILE A 528 34.53 23.88 8.90
C ILE A 528 35.66 24.65 9.60
N ARG A 529 35.63 24.77 10.93
CA ARG A 529 36.64 25.50 11.70
C ARG A 529 37.95 24.71 11.77
N PRO A 530 39.11 25.39 11.83
CA PRO A 530 40.40 24.73 12.00
C PRO A 530 40.43 23.89 13.28
N GLN A 531 40.66 22.58 13.15
CA GLN A 531 40.84 21.70 14.29
C GLN A 531 42.27 21.88 14.83
N LYS A 532 42.44 22.57 15.97
CA LYS A 532 43.75 22.53 16.66
C LYS A 532 44.05 21.07 17.02
N PRO A 533 45.22 20.51 16.65
CA PRO A 533 45.61 19.20 17.17
C PRO A 533 45.59 19.31 18.69
N ALA A 534 44.86 18.39 19.34
CA ALA A 534 44.76 18.34 20.79
C ALA A 534 46.18 18.12 21.36
N VAL A 535 46.90 19.21 21.62
CA VAL A 535 48.04 19.21 22.52
C VAL A 535 47.44 18.79 23.84
N THR A 536 47.82 17.59 24.28
CA THR A 536 47.42 17.00 25.54
C THR A 536 47.42 18.08 26.62
N ALA A 537 46.25 18.35 27.20
CA ALA A 537 46.10 19.30 28.31
C ALA A 537 46.96 18.94 29.54
N ALA A 538 47.64 17.78 29.53
CA ALA A 538 48.68 17.41 30.48
C ALA A 538 49.98 18.21 30.33
N ALA A 539 50.32 18.75 29.15
CA ALA A 539 51.57 19.51 28.95
C ALA A 539 51.44 21.01 29.27
N ALA A 540 50.24 21.59 29.12
CA ALA A 540 50.01 23.00 29.47
C ALA A 540 50.00 23.25 30.98
N ALA A 541 49.63 22.25 31.80
CA ALA A 541 49.67 22.36 33.25
C ALA A 541 51.10 22.30 33.83
N SER A 542 52.05 21.66 33.14
CA SER A 542 53.45 21.59 33.58
C SER A 542 54.31 22.76 33.05
N ALA A 543 53.90 23.42 31.96
CA ALA A 543 54.64 24.54 31.38
C ALA A 543 54.47 25.87 32.15
N ALA A 544 53.47 25.98 33.04
CA ALA A 544 53.23 27.21 33.82
C ALA A 544 54.17 27.38 35.04
N THR A 545 54.98 26.36 35.37
CA THR A 545 55.91 26.43 36.52
C THR A 545 57.27 25.93 36.09
N THR A 546 58.07 26.78 35.47
CA THR A 546 59.55 26.91 35.53
C THR A 546 60.01 27.74 34.32
N ALA A 547 59.82 29.06 34.43
CA ALA A 547 60.40 30.02 33.50
C ALA A 547 61.68 30.60 34.12
N THR A 548 62.81 29.88 34.03
CA THR A 548 64.14 30.46 34.24
C THR A 548 65.24 29.56 33.66
N ASN A 549 66.00 30.15 32.72
CA ASN A 549 67.44 29.94 32.47
C ASN A 549 67.94 28.53 32.13
N ASN A 550 68.23 28.26 30.85
CA ASN A 550 69.58 28.43 30.29
C ASN A 550 69.74 27.74 28.93
N ALA A 551 70.48 28.43 28.06
CA ALA A 551 70.98 27.97 26.79
C ALA A 551 72.07 26.90 26.96
N ASN A 552 71.94 25.78 26.23
CA ASN A 552 72.96 25.19 25.35
C ASN A 552 72.78 23.68 25.17
N SER A 553 73.17 23.24 23.96
CA SER A 553 73.47 21.88 23.51
C SER A 553 72.31 20.98 23.03
N GLN A 554 72.18 20.98 21.69
CA GLN A 554 72.21 19.81 20.82
C GLN A 554 71.24 18.66 21.12
N GLN A 555 70.08 18.69 20.47
CA GLN A 555 69.41 17.48 19.98
C GLN A 555 69.10 17.62 18.49
N SER A 556 69.43 16.54 17.79
CA SER A 556 69.36 16.24 16.36
C SER A 556 67.95 16.36 15.76
N PRO A 557 67.82 16.52 14.42
CA PRO A 557 66.67 17.15 13.81
C PRO A 557 65.45 16.24 13.84
N VAL A 558 64.39 16.72 14.51
CA VAL A 558 63.03 16.31 14.19
C VAL A 558 62.80 16.74 12.75
N GLU A 559 62.60 15.76 11.86
CA GLU A 559 62.13 15.96 10.50
C GLU A 559 60.95 16.92 10.55
N LYS A 560 61.19 18.19 10.19
CA LYS A 560 60.13 19.10 9.81
C LYS A 560 59.50 18.42 8.60
N LYS A 561 58.36 17.75 8.83
CA LYS A 561 57.40 17.45 7.77
C LYS A 561 57.40 18.67 6.86
N LYS A 562 57.84 18.49 5.61
CA LYS A 562 57.61 19.46 4.56
C LYS A 562 56.13 19.81 4.66
N GLU A 563 55.82 21.01 5.13
CA GLU A 563 54.59 21.67 4.73
C GLU A 563 54.75 21.79 3.22
N GLU A 564 54.07 20.91 2.49
CA GLU A 564 53.91 21.11 1.06
C GLU A 564 53.16 22.43 0.91
N ASN A 565 53.86 23.48 0.48
CA ASN A 565 53.20 24.67 -0.03
C ASN A 565 52.37 24.20 -1.22
N ILE A 566 51.06 24.07 -1.02
CA ILE A 566 50.11 23.89 -2.11
C ILE A 566 50.08 25.23 -2.84
N ASP A 567 50.62 25.29 -4.06
CA ASP A 567 50.48 26.46 -4.92
C ASP A 567 48.99 26.63 -5.25
N ILE A 568 48.34 27.65 -4.66
CA ILE A 568 46.93 27.96 -4.89
C ILE A 568 46.79 28.49 -6.33
N PRO A 569 45.97 27.87 -7.20
CA PRO A 569 45.67 28.43 -8.51
C PRO A 569 45.04 29.82 -8.38
N PHE A 570 45.40 30.76 -9.27
CA PHE A 570 44.96 32.16 -9.20
C PHE A 570 43.43 32.37 -9.14
N ASP A 571 42.63 31.42 -9.65
CA ASP A 571 41.16 31.52 -9.73
C ASP A 571 40.41 30.82 -8.57
N VAL A 572 41.11 30.23 -7.60
CA VAL A 572 40.47 29.52 -6.47
C VAL A 572 40.44 30.41 -5.22
N PRO A 573 39.27 30.66 -4.61
CA PRO A 573 39.18 31.38 -3.34
C PRO A 573 40.03 30.70 -2.26
N SER A 574 40.82 31.47 -1.50
CA SER A 574 41.64 30.94 -0.40
C SER A 574 40.82 30.58 0.85
N THR A 575 39.50 30.78 0.81
CA THR A 575 38.57 30.40 1.89
C THR A 575 38.62 28.91 2.12
N PHE A 576 38.77 28.48 3.37
CA PHE A 576 38.79 27.06 3.77
C PHE A 576 39.95 26.20 3.23
N LEU A 577 41.05 26.80 2.73
CA LEU A 577 42.21 26.05 2.25
C LEU A 577 42.76 25.05 3.30
N HIS A 578 42.59 25.32 4.60
CA HIS A 578 42.98 24.42 5.69
C HIS A 578 42.15 23.12 5.76
N LEU A 579 41.02 23.05 5.07
CA LEU A 579 40.17 21.86 4.97
C LEU A 579 40.49 21.02 3.73
N ASP A 580 41.06 21.62 2.70
CA ASP A 580 41.20 20.95 1.41
C ASP A 580 42.02 19.66 1.52
N LEU A 581 41.44 18.56 1.02
CA LEU A 581 41.90 17.17 1.09
C LEU A 581 42.19 16.61 2.49
N SER A 582 42.02 17.40 3.55
CA SER A 582 42.39 17.08 4.93
C SER A 582 41.22 17.15 5.91
N TRP A 583 40.05 17.63 5.47
CA TRP A 583 38.84 17.71 6.27
C TRP A 583 38.37 16.32 6.70
N LYS A 584 38.13 16.17 8.00
CA LYS A 584 37.66 14.92 8.63
C LYS A 584 36.34 15.19 9.36
N PRO A 585 35.44 14.20 9.43
CA PRO A 585 34.23 14.32 10.22
C PRO A 585 34.58 14.48 11.70
N LEU A 586 33.88 15.39 12.38
CA LEU A 586 33.93 15.59 13.82
C LEU A 586 33.40 14.37 14.57
N SER A 587 32.31 13.80 14.07
CA SER A 587 31.64 12.64 14.64
C SER A 587 31.02 11.79 13.53
N ARG A 588 31.02 10.47 13.71
CA ARG A 588 30.48 9.51 12.73
C ARG A 588 29.52 8.56 13.44
N LEU A 589 28.25 8.65 13.07
CA LEU A 589 27.17 7.79 13.54
C LEU A 589 26.98 6.65 12.53
N LYS A 590 27.10 5.40 12.98
CA LYS A 590 26.83 4.21 12.15
C LYS A 590 25.46 3.62 12.52
N LEU A 591 24.60 3.41 11.53
CA LEU A 591 23.26 2.84 11.72
C LEU A 591 23.28 1.32 11.50
N SER A 592 23.60 0.55 12.54
CA SER A 592 23.65 -0.92 12.44
C SER A 592 22.34 -1.60 12.82
N LYS A 593 21.91 -2.63 12.07
CA LYS A 593 20.85 -3.55 12.50
C LYS A 593 21.43 -4.44 13.59
N GLY A 594 20.96 -4.32 14.83
CA GLY A 594 21.53 -5.05 15.97
C GLY A 594 21.59 -6.58 15.82
N ASP A 595 20.76 -7.15 14.94
CA ASP A 595 20.57 -8.60 14.81
C ASP A 595 21.12 -9.21 13.50
N THR A 596 21.46 -8.39 12.49
CA THR A 596 21.91 -8.87 11.17
C THR A 596 23.15 -8.14 10.70
N SER A 597 24.01 -8.78 9.89
CA SER A 597 25.19 -8.13 9.29
C SER A 597 24.88 -7.02 8.27
N LEU A 598 23.61 -6.71 8.05
CA LEU A 598 23.15 -5.66 7.14
C LEU A 598 22.98 -4.37 7.94
N ASP A 599 23.63 -3.29 7.52
CA ASP A 599 23.48 -1.97 8.13
C ASP A 599 22.38 -1.17 7.40
N HIS A 600 21.77 -0.19 8.06
CA HIS A 600 20.77 0.69 7.44
C HIS A 600 21.45 1.69 6.52
N CYS A 601 21.00 1.81 5.26
CA CYS A 601 21.53 2.77 4.29
C CYS A 601 20.68 4.05 4.27
N PRO A 602 21.10 5.16 4.92
CA PRO A 602 20.30 6.38 4.97
C PRO A 602 20.26 7.12 3.62
N THR A 603 19.09 7.60 3.23
CA THR A 603 18.85 8.34 1.98
C THR A 603 18.43 9.79 2.21
N LYS A 604 17.75 10.10 3.32
CA LYS A 604 17.32 11.44 3.72
C LYS A 604 17.31 11.59 5.24
N LEU A 605 17.50 12.81 5.72
CA LEU A 605 17.49 13.19 7.13
C LEU A 605 16.51 14.34 7.38
N SER A 606 15.95 14.40 8.59
CA SER A 606 15.23 15.59 9.06
C SER A 606 15.63 15.91 10.51
N LEU A 607 16.41 16.97 10.68
CA LEU A 607 16.98 17.43 11.95
C LEU A 607 16.02 18.34 12.72
N GLY A 608 16.05 18.25 14.06
CA GLY A 608 15.21 19.04 14.96
C GLY A 608 15.47 20.53 14.81
N GLU A 609 14.41 21.34 14.75
CA GLU A 609 14.56 22.78 14.90
C GLU A 609 14.72 23.18 16.38
N ASP A 610 15.37 24.33 16.59
CA ASP A 610 15.70 24.87 17.90
C ASP A 610 14.43 25.25 18.72
N PRO A 611 14.24 24.69 19.93
CA PRO A 611 13.19 25.11 20.86
C PRO A 611 13.14 26.63 21.15
N PHE A 612 14.25 27.35 21.05
CA PHE A 612 14.31 28.80 21.28
C PHE A 612 13.63 29.62 20.17
N LEU A 613 13.51 29.06 18.96
CA LEU A 613 12.66 29.62 17.89
C LEU A 613 11.17 29.35 18.16
N CYS A 614 10.88 28.20 18.78
CA CYS A 614 9.54 27.69 19.01
C CYS A 614 8.82 28.37 20.20
N LYS A 615 9.51 28.66 21.31
CA LYS A 615 8.89 29.31 22.51
C LYS A 615 8.41 30.75 22.27
N ILE A 616 8.75 31.36 21.14
CA ILE A 616 8.29 32.71 20.76
C ILE A 616 7.04 32.66 19.85
N GLN A 617 6.63 31.48 19.37
CA GLN A 617 5.50 31.31 18.44
C GLN A 617 4.11 31.42 19.08
N GLY A 618 4.01 31.85 20.35
CA GLY A 618 2.74 32.20 20.99
C GLY A 618 2.10 33.51 20.52
N THR A 619 2.74 34.31 19.65
CA THR A 619 2.16 35.55 19.12
C THR A 619 2.45 35.75 17.64
N SER A 620 1.42 35.49 16.82
CA SER A 620 1.05 36.10 15.54
C SER A 620 2.11 36.97 14.87
N SER A 621 2.67 36.52 13.73
CA SER A 621 3.27 37.23 12.58
C SER A 621 4.21 38.42 12.80
N ILE A 622 4.45 38.85 14.03
CA ILE A 622 5.20 40.03 14.40
C ILE A 622 6.68 39.66 14.50
N HIS A 623 7.04 38.40 14.78
CA HIS A 623 8.44 38.03 14.97
C HIS A 623 9.23 37.69 13.68
N ILE A 624 8.57 37.30 12.58
CA ILE A 624 9.23 37.31 11.25
C ILE A 624 9.57 38.77 10.89
N ILE A 625 8.66 39.70 11.16
CA ILE A 625 8.87 41.15 10.97
C ILE A 625 9.91 41.71 11.96
N LEU A 626 9.98 41.20 13.20
CA LEU A 626 11.02 41.60 14.16
C LEU A 626 12.37 40.99 13.81
N ARG A 627 12.45 39.80 13.21
CA ARG A 627 13.71 39.27 12.69
C ARG A 627 14.21 40.13 11.52
N ASP A 628 13.34 40.54 10.61
CA ASP A 628 13.68 41.52 9.56
C ASP A 628 14.09 42.88 10.13
N LYS A 629 13.41 43.36 11.20
CA LYS A 629 13.79 44.63 11.88
C LYS A 629 15.07 44.54 12.69
N MET A 630 15.37 43.39 13.26
CA MET A 630 16.56 43.17 14.08
C MET A 630 17.79 42.90 13.19
N LEU A 631 17.61 42.20 12.06
CA LEU A 631 18.60 42.09 10.98
C LEU A 631 18.87 43.46 10.32
N SER A 632 17.85 44.30 10.15
CA SER A 632 18.06 45.68 9.66
C SER A 632 18.66 46.63 10.70
N GLN A 633 18.52 46.36 12.01
CA GLN A 633 19.25 47.10 13.07
C GLN A 633 20.70 46.64 13.23
N ILE A 634 21.00 45.36 13.01
CA ILE A 634 22.38 44.85 13.01
C ILE A 634 23.16 45.36 11.79
N LYS A 635 22.48 45.66 10.67
CA LYS A 635 23.08 46.30 9.48
C LYS A 635 23.42 47.80 9.61
N MET A 636 23.33 48.41 10.80
CA MET A 636 23.75 49.81 11.01
C MET A 636 25.11 50.04 11.67
N VAL A 637 25.91 48.99 11.91
CA VAL A 637 27.33 49.18 12.22
C VAL A 637 28.15 48.89 10.97
N LYS A 638 28.55 49.98 10.27
CA LYS A 638 29.56 49.97 9.21
C LYS A 638 30.91 49.52 9.81
N THR A 639 31.04 48.23 10.08
CA THR A 639 32.33 47.58 10.27
C THR A 639 32.73 47.09 8.89
N SER A 640 33.88 47.54 8.41
CA SER A 640 34.53 47.12 7.17
C SER A 640 34.28 45.65 6.85
N GLU A 641 33.89 45.37 5.59
CA GLU A 641 33.59 44.07 4.98
C GLU A 641 34.67 43.01 5.22
N ILE A 642 34.69 42.39 6.40
CA ILE A 642 35.47 41.19 6.68
C ILE A 642 34.47 40.04 6.68
N ASN A 643 34.55 39.14 5.70
CA ASN A 643 33.70 37.96 5.63
C ASN A 643 33.99 37.08 6.88
N PRO A 644 33.01 36.79 7.76
CA PRO A 644 33.25 36.05 9.01
C PRO A 644 33.88 34.67 8.79
N TYR A 645 33.67 34.06 7.62
CA TYR A 645 34.23 32.77 7.25
C TYR A 645 35.73 32.80 6.88
N GLN A 646 36.33 33.98 6.69
CA GLN A 646 37.78 34.09 6.48
C GLN A 646 38.58 33.96 7.80
N ASN A 647 37.98 34.31 8.95
CA ASN A 647 38.61 34.27 10.27
C ASN A 647 37.77 33.47 11.29
N LEU A 648 37.62 32.17 11.03
CA LEU A 648 36.89 31.22 11.88
C LEU A 648 37.51 30.96 13.26
N GLU A 649 38.70 31.48 13.55
CA GLU A 649 39.34 31.36 14.87
C GLU A 649 38.66 32.24 15.94
N ALA A 650 37.93 33.28 15.52
CA ALA A 650 37.18 34.13 16.43
C ALA A 650 36.10 33.32 17.18
N GLY A 651 36.21 33.26 18.50
CA GLY A 651 35.25 32.55 19.37
C GLY A 651 35.68 31.14 19.84
N ILE A 652 36.73 30.53 19.27
CA ILE A 652 37.24 29.22 19.74
C ILE A 652 37.72 29.30 21.21
N ALA A 653 38.17 30.48 21.66
CA ALA A 653 38.62 30.73 23.03
C ALA A 653 37.49 30.88 24.06
N ASN A 654 36.23 31.04 23.62
CA ASN A 654 35.08 31.15 24.54
C ASN A 654 34.84 29.80 25.23
N ILE A 655 34.21 29.79 26.41
CA ILE A 655 33.85 28.56 27.12
C ILE A 655 32.57 27.96 26.51
N LEU A 656 32.51 26.63 26.36
CA LEU A 656 31.34 25.92 25.82
C LEU A 656 30.24 25.98 26.89
N LYS A 657 29.09 26.58 26.58
CA LYS A 657 27.92 26.53 27.48
C LYS A 657 27.00 25.38 27.05
N PRO A 658 26.83 24.34 27.87
CA PRO A 658 25.97 23.22 27.51
C PRO A 658 24.49 23.64 27.49
N ILE A 659 23.74 23.09 26.54
CA ILE A 659 22.28 23.20 26.48
C ILE A 659 21.72 21.84 26.90
N GLU A 660 21.19 21.74 28.12
CA GLU A 660 20.76 20.46 28.69
C GLU A 660 19.41 19.98 28.13
N ASP A 661 18.47 20.91 27.88
CA ASP A 661 17.10 20.63 27.43
C ASP A 661 16.93 20.86 25.92
N PHE A 662 17.70 20.10 25.12
CA PHE A 662 17.66 20.17 23.65
C PHE A 662 17.22 18.82 23.05
N CYS A 663 16.29 18.85 22.10
CA CYS A 663 15.88 17.65 21.37
C CYS A 663 16.97 17.22 20.38
N THR A 664 17.71 16.17 20.72
CA THR A 664 18.76 15.60 19.85
C THR A 664 18.27 14.45 18.97
N LYS A 665 16.96 14.27 18.90
CA LYS A 665 16.33 13.21 18.12
C LYS A 665 15.97 13.73 16.72
N PHE A 666 16.07 12.84 15.74
CA PHE A 666 15.87 13.16 14.34
C PHE A 666 15.36 11.95 13.57
N PHE A 667 14.77 12.20 12.41
CA PHE A 667 14.26 11.17 11.53
C PHE A 667 15.26 10.86 10.42
N VAL A 668 15.36 9.58 10.09
CA VAL A 668 16.20 9.02 9.03
C VAL A 668 15.37 8.08 8.20
N GLY A 669 15.49 8.20 6.89
CA GLY A 669 14.82 7.33 5.93
C GLY A 669 15.87 6.51 5.23
N THR A 670 15.57 5.27 4.95
CA THR A 670 16.54 4.33 4.37
C THR A 670 16.17 3.96 2.94
N GLU A 671 17.16 3.43 2.23
CA GLU A 671 16.99 2.86 0.90
C GLU A 671 16.03 1.66 0.88
N GLU A 672 15.86 1.00 2.04
CA GLU A 672 14.97 -0.17 2.20
C GLU A 672 13.52 0.22 2.56
N GLY A 673 13.19 1.51 2.63
CA GLY A 673 11.84 1.98 2.99
C GLY A 673 11.56 2.02 4.50
N GLU A 674 12.61 1.96 5.32
CA GLU A 674 12.50 2.10 6.76
C GLU A 674 12.57 3.58 7.15
N VAL A 675 11.75 3.96 8.13
CA VAL A 675 11.80 5.25 8.82
C VAL A 675 12.28 5.00 10.24
N ILE A 676 13.40 5.61 10.58
CA ILE A 676 14.13 5.44 11.84
C ILE A 676 14.08 6.77 12.59
N TYR A 677 13.59 6.75 13.83
CA TYR A 677 13.69 7.88 14.74
C TYR A 677 14.80 7.57 15.76
N THR A 678 15.86 8.38 15.77
CA THR A 678 17.06 8.09 16.57
C THR A 678 17.68 9.37 17.13
N ASP A 679 18.62 9.20 18.07
CA ASP A 679 19.33 10.27 18.77
C ASP A 679 20.80 10.30 18.32
N TRP A 680 21.33 11.48 17.98
CA TRP A 680 22.72 11.61 17.56
C TRP A 680 23.72 11.63 18.73
N LYS A 681 23.24 11.71 19.99
CA LYS A 681 24.10 11.56 21.17
C LYS A 681 24.72 10.16 21.19
N MET A 682 26.04 10.11 21.31
CA MET A 682 26.78 8.85 21.38
C MET A 682 26.80 8.29 22.79
N GLU A 683 26.74 6.97 22.89
CA GLU A 683 26.91 6.22 24.14
C GLU A 683 28.30 5.57 24.16
N ARG A 684 28.92 5.50 25.34
CA ARG A 684 30.16 4.72 25.50
C ARG A 684 29.79 3.29 25.75
N ASP A 685 30.20 2.40 24.85
CA ASP A 685 30.09 0.97 25.06
C ASP A 685 30.89 0.56 26.30
N SER A 686 30.24 -0.15 27.24
CA SER A 686 30.83 -0.61 28.49
C SER A 686 32.02 -1.54 28.26
N ASP A 687 31.98 -2.30 27.16
CA ASP A 687 32.88 -3.42 26.93
C ASP A 687 34.11 -2.99 26.11
N THR A 688 33.92 -2.15 25.09
CA THR A 688 35.02 -1.69 24.23
C THR A 688 35.52 -0.27 24.54
N GLY A 689 34.78 0.51 25.31
CA GLY A 689 35.05 1.93 25.54
C GLY A 689 34.91 2.80 24.28
N ARG A 690 34.47 2.24 23.15
CA ARG A 690 34.24 2.96 21.90
C ARG A 690 32.93 3.74 21.98
N LEU A 691 32.88 4.87 21.28
CA LEU A 691 31.65 5.62 21.09
C LEU A 691 30.78 4.90 20.08
N MET A 692 29.56 4.56 20.48
CA MET A 692 28.57 3.85 19.69
C MET A 692 27.32 4.72 19.52
N ALA A 693 26.62 4.51 18.42
CA ALA A 693 25.27 5.04 18.23
C ALA A 693 24.32 4.44 19.28
N LYS A 694 23.41 5.25 19.81
CA LYS A 694 22.29 4.71 20.58
C LYS A 694 21.42 3.81 19.70
N LYS A 695 20.74 2.84 20.32
CA LYS A 695 19.70 2.08 19.61
C LYS A 695 18.61 3.03 19.13
N PRO A 696 18.05 2.82 17.92
CA PRO A 696 16.91 3.59 17.44
C PRO A 696 15.76 3.61 18.46
N VAL A 697 15.12 4.77 18.60
CA VAL A 697 13.97 4.97 19.48
C VAL A 697 12.73 4.32 18.87
N SER A 698 12.52 4.49 17.56
CA SER A 698 11.61 3.67 16.76
C SER A 698 12.23 3.33 15.41
N LEU A 699 11.72 2.23 14.85
CA LEU A 699 12.04 1.77 13.51
C LEU A 699 10.79 1.13 12.92
N TYR A 700 10.36 1.64 11.77
CA TYR A 700 9.20 1.12 11.05
C TYR A 700 9.52 0.98 9.56
N THR A 701 9.20 -0.17 8.98
CA THR A 701 9.22 -0.38 7.53
C THR A 701 7.83 0.00 6.99
N VAL A 702 7.68 1.23 6.53
CA VAL A 702 6.37 1.77 6.07
C VAL A 702 6.31 1.92 4.56
N HIS A 703 7.45 2.23 3.94
CA HIS A 703 7.56 2.37 2.51
C HIS A 703 8.01 1.05 1.88
N ASP A 704 7.53 0.77 0.68
CA ASP A 704 7.85 -0.41 -0.14
C ASP A 704 9.02 -0.15 -1.10
N GLY A 705 9.74 0.95 -0.90
CA GLY A 705 10.97 1.30 -1.62
C GLY A 705 11.71 2.43 -0.91
N ALA A 706 12.82 2.87 -1.51
CA ALA A 706 13.68 3.91 -0.94
C ALA A 706 12.90 5.18 -0.54
N VAL A 707 13.19 5.71 0.65
CA VAL A 707 12.63 6.97 1.11
C VAL A 707 13.34 8.12 0.40
N HIS A 708 12.61 8.84 -0.44
CA HIS A 708 13.16 9.95 -1.24
C HIS A 708 12.99 11.31 -0.55
N THR A 709 12.03 11.42 0.39
CA THR A 709 11.75 12.67 1.11
C THR A 709 11.48 12.39 2.56
N ILE A 710 12.10 13.20 3.43
CA ILE A 710 11.74 13.34 4.84
C ILE A 710 11.77 14.82 5.13
N GLN A 711 10.64 15.37 5.52
CA GLN A 711 10.54 16.79 5.74
C GLN A 711 9.60 17.11 6.90
N ARG A 712 10.10 17.90 7.85
CA ARG A 712 9.25 18.49 8.89
C ARG A 712 8.29 19.52 8.30
N SER A 713 7.08 19.59 8.84
CA SER A 713 6.11 20.61 8.47
C SER A 713 6.66 22.00 8.85
N PRO A 714 6.60 23.00 7.95
CA PRO A 714 6.95 24.38 8.28
C PRO A 714 6.05 25.02 9.37
N PHE A 715 4.94 24.37 9.70
CA PHE A 715 3.92 24.87 10.64
C PHE A 715 3.87 24.08 11.95
N PHE A 716 4.33 22.83 11.94
CA PHE A 716 4.27 21.92 13.08
C PHE A 716 5.61 21.20 13.25
N ASN A 717 6.34 21.52 14.31
CA ASN A 717 7.70 21.01 14.54
C ASN A 717 7.74 19.51 14.87
N ASP A 718 6.61 18.99 15.34
CA ASP A 718 6.40 17.58 15.65
C ASP A 718 5.87 16.79 14.45
N ILE A 719 5.50 17.39 13.32
CA ILE A 719 4.96 16.65 12.16
C ILE A 719 6.00 16.46 11.08
N VAL A 720 6.15 15.23 10.59
CA VAL A 720 7.11 14.85 9.55
C VAL A 720 6.42 14.12 8.42
N LEU A 721 6.67 14.56 7.18
CA LEU A 721 6.27 13.87 5.95
C LEU A 721 7.38 12.96 5.48
N THR A 722 7.05 11.71 5.15
CA THR A 722 7.94 10.79 4.46
C THR A 722 7.30 10.29 3.17
N VAL A 723 8.10 10.25 2.10
CA VAL A 723 7.67 9.77 0.78
C VAL A 723 8.68 8.74 0.30
N GLY A 724 8.19 7.56 -0.04
CA GLY A 724 9.04 6.44 -0.46
C GLY A 724 8.23 5.36 -1.14
N GLY A 725 8.83 4.73 -2.15
CA GLY A 725 8.15 3.72 -2.94
C GLY A 725 6.82 4.23 -3.53
N TRP A 726 5.71 3.59 -3.19
CA TRP A 726 4.37 3.85 -3.74
C TRP A 726 3.43 4.52 -2.74
N ASN A 727 3.90 4.90 -1.56
CA ASN A 727 3.06 5.51 -0.54
C ASN A 727 3.71 6.70 0.16
N VAL A 728 2.87 7.41 0.91
CA VAL A 728 3.21 8.58 1.70
C VAL A 728 2.86 8.26 3.14
N ALA A 729 3.69 8.73 4.06
CA ALA A 729 3.37 8.64 5.48
C ALA A 729 3.61 9.98 6.20
N ILE A 730 2.75 10.28 7.16
CA ILE A 730 2.87 11.44 8.05
C ILE A 730 3.09 10.91 9.45
N TRP A 731 4.08 11.46 10.14
CA TRP A 731 4.51 11.06 11.47
C TRP A 731 4.33 12.22 12.43
N LYS A 732 4.09 11.88 13.70
CA LYS A 732 4.17 12.83 14.80
C LYS A 732 5.31 12.45 15.73
N GLU A 733 6.12 13.41 16.10
CA GLU A 733 7.21 13.24 17.05
C GLU A 733 6.64 12.77 18.40
N GLU A 734 7.39 11.93 19.10
CA GLU A 734 6.96 11.26 20.35
C GLU A 734 5.84 10.21 20.22
N VAL A 735 5.13 10.13 19.10
CA VAL A 735 4.14 9.07 18.85
C VAL A 735 4.84 7.80 18.37
N MET A 736 4.92 6.83 19.27
CA MET A 736 5.66 5.57 19.07
C MET A 736 4.80 4.41 18.57
N THR A 737 3.54 4.65 18.19
CA THR A 737 2.59 3.61 17.75
C THR A 737 2.59 3.38 16.23
N GLY A 738 3.19 4.29 15.45
CA GLY A 738 3.24 4.22 14.00
C GLY A 738 3.04 5.59 13.33
N PRO A 739 2.93 5.65 12.00
CA PRO A 739 2.56 6.88 11.29
C PRO A 739 1.11 7.28 11.60
N LEU A 740 0.84 8.59 11.68
CA LEU A 740 -0.53 9.13 11.79
C LEU A 740 -1.34 8.77 10.54
N LEU A 741 -0.76 9.02 9.38
CA LEU A 741 -1.40 8.72 8.10
C LEU A 741 -0.42 7.89 7.28
N GLN A 742 -0.92 6.81 6.70
CA GLN A 742 -0.23 6.03 5.69
C GLN A 742 -1.19 5.87 4.50
N THR A 743 -0.81 6.40 3.35
CA THR A 743 -1.67 6.32 2.15
C THR A 743 -1.67 4.90 1.58
N CYS A 744 -2.72 4.57 0.85
CA CYS A 744 -2.69 3.42 -0.06
C CYS A 744 -1.62 3.62 -1.15
N CYS A 745 -1.30 2.52 -1.86
CA CYS A 745 -0.36 2.57 -2.98
C CYS A 745 -0.91 3.48 -4.08
N GLY A 746 -0.12 4.46 -4.50
CA GLY A 746 -0.42 5.33 -5.63
C GLY A 746 -0.42 4.58 -6.97
N PRO A 747 -0.85 5.24 -8.06
CA PRO A 747 -0.89 4.62 -9.39
C PRO A 747 0.50 4.34 -9.96
N LYS A 748 1.52 5.10 -9.50
CA LYS A 748 2.93 5.01 -9.88
C LYS A 748 3.80 5.32 -8.66
N ARG A 749 5.09 4.98 -8.76
CA ARG A 749 6.08 5.24 -7.72
C ARG A 749 6.26 6.74 -7.47
N TYR A 750 6.28 7.13 -6.20
CA TYR A 750 6.61 8.47 -5.75
C TYR A 750 8.11 8.66 -5.65
N THR A 751 8.61 9.77 -6.18
CA THR A 751 10.04 10.03 -6.38
C THR A 751 10.53 11.26 -5.65
N ALA A 752 9.65 12.21 -5.34
CA ALA A 752 9.97 13.42 -4.58
C ALA A 752 8.73 13.90 -3.82
N GLY A 753 8.91 14.64 -2.74
CA GLY A 753 7.82 15.28 -2.00
C GLY A 753 8.28 16.57 -1.33
N HIS A 754 7.36 17.49 -1.10
CA HIS A 754 7.63 18.70 -0.31
C HIS A 754 6.34 19.29 0.26
N TRP A 755 6.38 19.76 1.50
CA TRP A 755 5.29 20.53 2.10
C TRP A 755 5.04 21.84 1.36
N SER A 756 3.79 22.30 1.32
CA SER A 756 3.51 23.69 1.00
C SER A 756 4.14 24.61 2.05
N LEU A 757 4.63 25.77 1.59
CA LEU A 757 5.26 26.76 2.47
C LEU A 757 4.23 27.75 3.07
N THR A 758 2.99 27.74 2.60
CA THR A 758 1.95 28.67 3.06
C THR A 758 0.66 28.02 3.51
N ARG A 759 0.40 26.76 3.12
CA ARG A 759 -0.78 25.99 3.55
C ARG A 759 -0.38 24.77 4.38
N PRO A 760 -0.80 24.65 5.66
CA PRO A 760 -0.36 23.58 6.56
C PRO A 760 -0.89 22.18 6.21
N GLY A 761 -2.03 22.10 5.51
CA GLY A 761 -2.64 20.84 5.09
C GLY A 761 -2.18 20.35 3.72
N VAL A 762 -1.36 21.12 3.01
CA VAL A 762 -1.03 20.87 1.60
C VAL A 762 0.41 20.41 1.42
N PHE A 763 0.62 19.38 0.61
CA PHE A 763 1.93 18.94 0.17
C PHE A 763 1.91 18.44 -1.27
N TYR A 764 3.06 18.51 -1.93
CA TYR A 764 3.27 18.18 -3.33
C TYR A 764 4.13 16.94 -3.45
N ILE A 765 3.79 16.03 -4.34
CA ILE A 765 4.53 14.78 -4.59
C ILE A 765 4.79 14.60 -6.07
N GLY A 766 6.02 14.26 -6.43
CA GLY A 766 6.41 13.92 -7.79
C GLY A 766 6.34 12.41 -8.02
N ARG A 767 5.93 12.04 -9.23
CA ARG A 767 5.81 10.65 -9.70
C ARG A 767 6.86 10.30 -10.75
N GLU A 768 7.08 9.00 -10.92
CA GLU A 768 7.96 8.43 -11.95
C GLU A 768 7.48 8.68 -13.40
N ASP A 769 6.19 8.97 -13.60
CA ASP A 769 5.59 9.22 -14.92
C ASP A 769 5.47 10.72 -15.27
N GLY A 770 6.08 11.62 -14.48
CA GLY A 770 6.10 13.05 -14.76
C GLY A 770 4.89 13.84 -14.27
N ASN A 771 4.06 13.19 -13.45
CA ASN A 771 2.91 13.80 -12.80
C ASN A 771 3.26 14.33 -11.40
N VAL A 772 2.63 15.44 -11.02
CA VAL A 772 2.66 16.00 -9.66
C VAL A 772 1.30 15.79 -9.00
N ASP A 773 1.31 15.11 -7.87
CA ASP A 773 0.15 14.91 -7.00
C ASP A 773 0.13 15.98 -5.91
N ILE A 774 -0.99 16.68 -5.80
CA ILE A 774 -1.27 17.71 -4.82
C ILE A 774 -2.21 17.10 -3.79
N TRP A 775 -1.75 17.03 -2.56
CA TRP A 775 -2.55 16.54 -1.43
C TRP A 775 -3.03 17.72 -0.61
N ASP A 776 -4.30 17.69 -0.21
CA ASP A 776 -4.89 18.61 0.77
C ASP A 776 -5.62 17.78 1.84
N LEU A 777 -5.03 17.69 3.03
CA LEU A 777 -5.54 16.88 4.14
C LEU A 777 -6.92 17.31 4.63
N LEU A 778 -7.36 18.54 4.33
CA LEU A 778 -8.70 19.02 4.68
C LEU A 778 -9.74 18.75 3.59
N GLU A 779 -9.30 18.36 2.39
CA GLU A 779 -10.18 17.99 1.28
C GLU A 779 -10.27 16.47 1.12
N LYS A 780 -9.13 15.80 0.91
CA LYS A 780 -9.03 14.34 0.74
C LYS A 780 -7.79 13.79 1.44
N THR A 781 -7.98 12.71 2.21
CA THR A 781 -6.88 12.01 2.92
C THR A 781 -6.55 10.64 2.37
N HIS A 782 -7.46 10.03 1.59
CA HIS A 782 -7.29 8.68 1.05
C HIS A 782 -6.67 8.67 -0.36
N GLU A 783 -6.71 9.80 -1.06
CA GLU A 783 -6.17 10.00 -2.40
C GLU A 783 -5.74 11.48 -2.57
N PRO A 784 -4.90 11.82 -3.56
CA PRO A 784 -4.55 13.21 -3.84
C PRO A 784 -5.79 14.03 -4.21
N ALA A 785 -5.82 15.31 -3.80
CA ALA A 785 -6.86 16.25 -4.17
C ALA A 785 -6.84 16.53 -5.68
N GLN A 786 -5.63 16.64 -6.24
CA GLN A 786 -5.43 16.87 -7.66
C GLN A 786 -4.16 16.17 -8.14
N SER A 787 -4.18 15.69 -9.38
CA SER A 787 -2.99 15.16 -10.05
C SER A 787 -2.82 15.84 -11.40
N GLN A 788 -1.62 16.34 -11.69
CA GLN A 788 -1.35 17.10 -12.91
C GLN A 788 -0.10 16.59 -13.62
N ASN A 789 -0.20 16.41 -14.94
CA ASN A 789 0.94 16.08 -15.78
C ASN A 789 1.79 17.31 -16.08
N ILE A 790 3.09 17.23 -15.77
CA ILE A 790 4.07 18.31 -15.98
C ILE A 790 5.07 17.92 -17.06
N CYS A 791 5.56 16.69 -17.04
CA CYS A 791 6.50 16.18 -18.03
C CYS A 791 6.20 14.71 -18.37
N ILE A 792 6.96 14.14 -19.29
CA ILE A 792 6.79 12.75 -19.79
C ILE A 792 7.74 11.75 -19.11
N THR A 793 8.50 12.19 -18.11
CA THR A 793 9.57 11.42 -17.46
C THR A 793 9.53 11.56 -15.95
N MET A 794 10.25 10.70 -15.24
CA MET A 794 10.42 10.77 -13.80
C MET A 794 10.77 12.16 -13.30
N ILE A 795 9.99 12.64 -12.32
CA ILE A 795 10.34 13.81 -11.53
C ILE A 795 11.45 13.40 -10.56
N THR A 796 12.57 14.10 -10.59
CA THR A 796 13.73 13.79 -9.73
C THR A 796 13.74 14.63 -8.45
N TYR A 797 13.20 15.85 -8.50
CA TYR A 797 13.19 16.75 -7.35
C TYR A 797 12.05 17.78 -7.45
N ILE A 798 11.47 18.16 -6.31
CA ILE A 798 10.45 19.21 -6.20
C ILE A 798 10.85 20.21 -5.12
N LYS A 799 10.78 21.50 -5.43
CA LYS A 799 11.07 22.57 -4.47
C LYS A 799 10.12 23.77 -4.63
N PRO A 800 9.11 23.91 -3.77
CA PRO A 800 8.28 25.10 -3.65
C PRO A 800 9.08 26.30 -3.13
N TRP A 801 8.64 27.50 -3.51
CA TRP A 801 9.24 28.75 -3.07
C TRP A 801 8.27 29.94 -3.13
N THR A 802 8.32 30.79 -2.11
CA THR A 802 7.45 31.95 -1.97
C THR A 802 8.15 33.18 -2.52
N PHE A 803 7.84 33.58 -3.76
CA PHE A 803 8.42 34.78 -4.39
C PHE A 803 7.85 36.07 -3.77
N SER A 804 6.55 36.08 -3.52
CA SER A 804 5.86 37.17 -2.82
C SER A 804 4.63 36.64 -2.09
N SER A 805 3.93 37.49 -1.32
CA SER A 805 2.67 37.10 -0.67
C SER A 805 1.55 36.75 -1.66
N LYS A 806 1.69 37.10 -2.94
CA LYS A 806 0.68 36.85 -3.99
C LYS A 806 1.11 35.83 -5.03
N GLN A 807 2.41 35.53 -5.11
CA GLN A 807 2.98 34.70 -6.16
C GLN A 807 3.96 33.72 -5.55
N GLN A 808 3.73 32.45 -5.84
CA GLN A 808 4.55 31.34 -5.39
C GLN A 808 4.86 30.45 -6.57
N PHE A 809 6.03 29.84 -6.53
CA PHE A 809 6.48 28.94 -7.57
C PHE A 809 6.79 27.57 -6.99
N ILE A 810 6.73 26.56 -7.84
CA ILE A 810 7.22 25.22 -7.57
C ILE A 810 8.18 24.85 -8.69
N ALA A 811 9.41 24.54 -8.32
CA ALA A 811 10.39 23.98 -9.24
C ALA A 811 10.24 22.47 -9.27
N VAL A 812 10.09 21.90 -10.46
CA VAL A 812 9.95 20.48 -10.74
C VAL A 812 11.08 20.09 -11.69
N ALA A 813 12.02 19.30 -11.20
CA ALA A 813 13.12 18.79 -12.01
C ALA A 813 12.76 17.44 -12.61
N ASP A 814 13.15 17.22 -13.86
CA ASP A 814 12.95 15.97 -14.56
C ASP A 814 14.25 15.11 -14.63
N TYR A 815 14.07 13.89 -15.11
CA TYR A 815 15.16 12.95 -15.36
C TYR A 815 15.97 13.24 -16.64
N TYR A 816 15.48 14.11 -17.52
CA TYR A 816 16.11 14.46 -18.80
C TYR A 816 16.95 15.76 -18.72
N GLY A 817 17.02 16.39 -17.56
CA GLY A 817 17.84 17.58 -17.32
C GLY A 817 17.09 18.91 -17.50
N THR A 818 15.76 18.89 -17.58
CA THR A 818 14.89 20.08 -17.62
C THR A 818 14.35 20.42 -16.23
N LEU A 819 14.40 21.70 -15.92
CA LEU A 819 13.80 22.28 -14.72
C LEU A 819 12.55 23.05 -15.12
N HIS A 820 11.38 22.60 -14.71
CA HIS A 820 10.11 23.27 -14.92
C HIS A 820 9.76 24.13 -13.71
N ILE A 821 9.45 25.40 -13.94
CA ILE A 821 8.97 26.33 -12.93
C ILE A 821 7.50 26.57 -13.18
N LEU A 822 6.67 26.19 -12.21
CA LEU A 822 5.23 26.35 -12.28
C LEU A 822 4.78 27.37 -11.23
N GLU A 823 3.82 28.20 -11.55
CA GLU A 823 3.14 29.09 -10.63
C GLU A 823 2.09 28.31 -9.83
N ILE A 824 2.15 28.43 -8.51
CA ILE A 824 1.18 27.82 -7.60
C ILE A 824 -0.05 28.73 -7.57
N PRO A 825 -1.25 28.21 -7.89
CA PRO A 825 -2.47 29.00 -7.94
C PRO A 825 -2.90 29.54 -6.58
N TRP A 826 -3.81 30.51 -6.60
CA TRP A 826 -4.34 31.14 -5.39
C TRP A 826 -4.96 30.14 -4.41
N THR A 827 -5.68 29.13 -4.90
CA THR A 827 -6.35 28.11 -4.08
C THR A 827 -5.36 27.23 -3.29
N LEU A 828 -4.16 27.00 -3.82
CA LEU A 828 -3.11 26.20 -3.17
C LEU A 828 -2.11 27.06 -2.38
N SER A 829 -2.08 28.37 -2.63
CA SER A 829 -1.17 29.30 -1.97
C SER A 829 -1.79 30.08 -0.81
N HIS A 830 -3.09 30.38 -0.85
CA HIS A 830 -3.76 31.18 0.18
C HIS A 830 -4.40 30.29 1.26
N PRO A 831 -3.94 30.33 2.53
CA PRO A 831 -4.53 29.54 3.60
C PRO A 831 -5.89 30.07 4.06
N SER A 832 -6.74 29.19 4.57
CA SER A 832 -7.96 29.58 5.28
C SER A 832 -7.65 30.10 6.70
N LEU A 833 -8.53 30.96 7.25
CA LEU A 833 -8.28 31.65 8.53
C LEU A 833 -7.97 30.71 9.70
N ASN A 834 -8.57 29.51 9.72
CA ASN A 834 -8.43 28.53 10.80
C ASN A 834 -7.68 27.26 10.34
N GLU A 835 -6.96 27.29 9.22
CA GLU A 835 -6.39 26.09 8.61
C GLU A 835 -5.44 25.35 9.55
N VAL A 836 -4.52 26.09 10.19
CA VAL A 836 -3.56 25.52 11.15
C VAL A 836 -4.29 24.80 12.30
N SER A 837 -5.34 25.43 12.84
CA SER A 837 -6.13 24.83 13.91
C SER A 837 -6.90 23.60 13.45
N SER A 838 -7.48 23.62 12.25
CA SER A 838 -8.19 22.47 11.66
C SER A 838 -7.27 21.29 11.39
N VAL A 839 -6.08 21.53 10.83
CA VAL A 839 -5.07 20.50 10.56
C VAL A 839 -4.52 19.94 11.89
N ASN A 840 -4.27 20.80 12.88
CA ASN A 840 -3.88 20.33 14.20
C ASN A 840 -4.96 19.44 14.84
N TYR A 841 -6.23 19.85 14.75
CA TYR A 841 -7.35 19.03 15.23
C TYR A 841 -7.43 17.68 14.51
N TYR A 842 -7.16 17.65 13.20
CA TYR A 842 -7.06 16.41 12.43
C TYR A 842 -5.96 15.49 12.98
N PHE A 843 -4.75 16.00 13.20
CA PHE A 843 -3.65 15.20 13.76
C PHE A 843 -3.96 14.70 15.17
N GLU A 844 -4.54 15.52 16.04
CA GLU A 844 -4.96 15.11 17.38
C GLU A 844 -6.03 14.00 17.35
N ARG A 845 -6.97 14.06 16.40
CA ARG A 845 -7.95 12.99 16.18
C ARG A 845 -7.26 11.70 15.76
N GLU A 846 -6.27 11.79 14.88
CA GLU A 846 -5.55 10.63 14.37
C GLU A 846 -4.66 9.97 15.44
N VAL A 847 -4.03 10.75 16.32
CA VAL A 847 -3.31 10.23 17.50
C VAL A 847 -4.25 9.38 18.36
N ARG A 848 -5.45 9.87 18.67
CA ARG A 848 -6.45 9.11 19.45
C ARG A 848 -6.93 7.86 18.70
N HIS A 849 -7.04 7.94 17.37
CA HIS A 849 -7.38 6.78 16.56
C HIS A 849 -6.31 5.69 16.66
N LEU A 850 -5.02 6.04 16.56
CA LEU A 850 -3.91 5.10 16.73
C LEU A 850 -3.89 4.46 18.13
N GLU A 851 -4.10 5.25 19.18
CA GLU A 851 -4.21 4.73 20.56
C GLU A 851 -5.36 3.72 20.68
N TYR A 852 -6.53 4.04 20.10
CA TYR A 852 -7.67 3.13 20.06
C TYR A 852 -7.36 1.83 19.30
N VAL A 853 -6.69 1.92 18.14
CA VAL A 853 -6.29 0.76 17.34
C VAL A 853 -5.31 -0.13 18.11
N GLN A 854 -4.34 0.46 18.80
CA GLN A 854 -3.39 -0.27 19.64
C GLN A 854 -4.09 -0.99 20.80
N GLN A 855 -4.98 -0.31 21.52
CA GLN A 855 -5.81 -0.95 22.56
C GLN A 855 -6.65 -2.09 21.99
N ARG A 856 -7.25 -1.90 20.80
CA ARG A 856 -8.06 -2.94 20.17
C ARG A 856 -7.24 -4.16 19.75
N LYS A 857 -5.98 -3.95 19.36
CA LYS A 857 -5.03 -5.03 19.06
C LYS A 857 -4.72 -5.85 20.30
N GLU A 858 -4.45 -5.20 21.44
CA GLU A 858 -4.21 -5.87 22.72
C GLU A 858 -5.43 -6.69 23.18
N ILE A 859 -6.64 -6.13 23.04
CA ILE A 859 -7.89 -6.85 23.33
C ILE A 859 -8.03 -8.09 22.44
N ARG A 860 -7.79 -7.97 21.12
CA ARG A 860 -7.87 -9.11 20.19
C ARG A 860 -6.81 -10.18 20.48
N GLU A 861 -5.62 -9.79 20.89
CA GLU A 861 -4.57 -10.72 21.31
C GLU A 861 -4.98 -11.47 22.59
N GLN A 862 -5.59 -10.77 23.55
CA GLN A 862 -6.12 -11.39 24.77
C GLN A 862 -7.30 -12.33 24.47
N GLU A 863 -8.26 -11.92 23.65
CA GLU A 863 -9.38 -12.76 23.19
C GLU A 863 -8.87 -14.03 22.50
N LYS A 864 -7.80 -13.93 21.70
CA LYS A 864 -7.15 -15.07 21.05
C LYS A 864 -6.51 -16.02 22.07
N ILE A 865 -5.87 -15.49 23.11
CA ILE A 865 -5.28 -16.29 24.21
C ILE A 865 -6.39 -16.98 25.02
N ASP A 866 -7.47 -16.28 25.34
CA ASP A 866 -8.58 -16.80 26.12
C ASP A 866 -9.33 -17.90 25.36
N MET A 867 -9.57 -17.71 24.07
CA MET A 867 -10.13 -18.73 23.19
C MET A 867 -9.23 -19.97 23.10
N ALA A 868 -7.90 -19.78 23.02
CA ALA A 868 -6.94 -20.89 23.03
C ALA A 868 -6.94 -21.65 24.38
N LEU A 869 -7.02 -20.94 25.51
CA LEU A 869 -7.16 -21.52 26.86
C LEU A 869 -8.48 -22.28 27.02
N GLU A 870 -9.57 -21.75 26.51
CA GLU A 870 -10.87 -22.42 26.53
C GLU A 870 -10.84 -23.71 25.70
N LEU A 871 -10.19 -23.69 24.53
CA LEU A 871 -10.04 -24.85 23.66
C LEU A 871 -9.17 -25.93 24.32
N VAL A 872 -8.12 -25.54 25.05
CA VAL A 872 -7.31 -26.46 25.89
C VAL A 872 -8.14 -27.03 27.06
N LYS A 873 -8.94 -26.21 27.75
CA LYS A 873 -9.85 -26.67 28.82
C LYS A 873 -10.89 -27.65 28.28
N LYS A 874 -11.47 -27.39 27.10
CA LYS A 874 -12.39 -28.29 26.41
C LYS A 874 -11.72 -29.62 26.09
N LYS A 875 -10.47 -29.61 25.58
CA LYS A 875 -9.69 -30.84 25.35
C LYS A 875 -9.36 -31.61 26.64
N ALA A 876 -9.03 -30.92 27.74
CA ALA A 876 -8.75 -31.55 29.03
C ALA A 876 -10.00 -32.15 29.71
N LYS A 877 -11.19 -31.61 29.45
CA LYS A 877 -12.48 -32.15 29.92
C LYS A 877 -12.92 -33.42 29.18
N ILE A 878 -12.24 -33.82 28.11
CA ILE A 878 -12.42 -35.13 27.45
C ILE A 878 -11.68 -36.20 28.27
N TYR A 879 -11.98 -36.29 29.57
CA TYR A 879 -11.90 -37.54 30.29
C TYR A 879 -13.16 -38.32 29.95
N GLN A 880 -13.01 -39.60 29.60
CA GLN A 880 -14.07 -40.51 29.13
C GLN A 880 -15.33 -40.45 30.02
N LYS A 881 -16.25 -39.54 29.72
CA LYS A 881 -17.59 -39.54 30.29
C LYS A 881 -18.30 -40.78 29.74
N THR A 882 -18.91 -41.55 30.62
CA THR A 882 -19.72 -42.71 30.22
C THR A 882 -20.93 -42.23 29.42
N LYS A 883 -21.44 -43.09 28.52
CA LYS A 883 -22.58 -42.77 27.64
C LYS A 883 -23.78 -42.16 28.40
N GLU A 884 -24.08 -42.68 29.60
CA GLU A 884 -25.14 -42.17 30.48
C GLU A 884 -24.92 -40.71 30.94
N GLN A 885 -23.67 -40.31 31.21
CA GLN A 885 -23.37 -38.93 31.59
C GLN A 885 -23.58 -37.96 30.42
N MET A 886 -23.24 -38.38 29.20
CA MET A 886 -23.53 -37.56 28.01
C MET A 886 -25.03 -37.43 27.76
N GLU A 887 -25.80 -38.51 27.87
CA GLU A 887 -27.26 -38.47 27.70
C GLU A 887 -27.94 -37.59 28.76
N ALA A 888 -27.46 -37.59 30.01
CA ALA A 888 -27.97 -36.74 31.08
C ALA A 888 -27.65 -35.24 30.87
N GLU A 889 -26.44 -34.90 30.42
CA GLU A 889 -26.08 -33.51 30.08
C GLU A 889 -26.89 -33.00 28.88
N LEU A 890 -27.06 -33.82 27.84
CA LEU A 890 -27.82 -33.45 26.65
C LEU A 890 -29.31 -33.23 26.99
N LYS A 891 -29.85 -33.99 27.94
CA LYS A 891 -31.20 -33.77 28.47
C LYS A 891 -31.30 -32.47 29.27
N LEU A 892 -30.31 -32.14 30.10
CA LEU A 892 -30.27 -30.88 30.85
C LEU A 892 -30.10 -29.66 29.93
N GLU A 893 -29.26 -29.75 28.90
CA GLU A 893 -29.11 -28.70 27.89
C GLU A 893 -30.40 -28.50 27.10
N TYR A 894 -31.09 -29.58 26.74
CA TYR A 894 -32.39 -29.51 26.07
C TYR A 894 -33.47 -28.89 26.96
N GLU A 895 -33.53 -29.24 28.25
CA GLU A 895 -34.43 -28.59 29.22
C GLU A 895 -34.13 -27.10 29.35
N SER A 896 -32.85 -26.71 29.41
CA SER A 896 -32.45 -25.29 29.43
C SER A 896 -32.79 -24.56 28.14
N TYR A 897 -32.69 -25.22 26.98
CA TYR A 897 -33.10 -24.66 25.69
C TYR A 897 -34.60 -24.41 25.65
N LEU A 898 -35.41 -25.37 26.10
CA LEU A 898 -36.87 -25.23 26.17
C LEU A 898 -37.30 -24.07 27.09
N ASP A 899 -36.58 -23.85 28.20
CA ASP A 899 -36.85 -22.73 29.10
C ASP A 899 -36.44 -21.38 28.49
N LEU A 900 -35.33 -21.33 27.75
CA LEU A 900 -34.93 -20.15 26.99
C LEU A 900 -35.93 -19.84 25.88
N GLU A 901 -36.35 -20.84 25.10
CA GLU A 901 -37.34 -20.71 24.04
C GLU A 901 -38.67 -20.19 24.60
N LYS A 902 -39.16 -20.73 25.72
CA LYS A 902 -40.35 -20.18 26.40
C LYS A 902 -40.15 -18.73 26.81
N SER A 903 -38.99 -18.38 27.36
CA SER A 903 -38.68 -17.00 27.77
C SER A 903 -38.68 -16.05 26.57
N VAL A 904 -38.08 -16.45 25.44
CA VAL A 904 -38.05 -15.69 24.19
C VAL A 904 -39.44 -15.55 23.60
N LEU A 905 -40.23 -16.63 23.53
CA LEU A 905 -41.62 -16.60 23.06
C LEU A 905 -42.51 -15.72 23.95
N PHE A 906 -42.23 -15.67 25.25
CA PHE A 906 -42.91 -14.77 26.19
C PHE A 906 -42.52 -13.30 25.95
N ALA A 907 -41.23 -13.02 25.77
CA ALA A 907 -40.72 -11.67 25.47
C ALA A 907 -41.24 -11.14 24.12
N LEU A 908 -41.42 -12.02 23.13
CA LEU A 908 -41.98 -11.69 21.82
C LEU A 908 -43.52 -11.63 21.81
N GLY A 909 -44.20 -11.93 22.92
CA GLY A 909 -45.66 -11.94 23.00
C GLY A 909 -46.36 -13.06 22.21
N LEU A 910 -45.60 -14.04 21.71
CA LEU A 910 -46.09 -15.16 20.89
C LEU A 910 -46.67 -16.31 21.73
N SER A 911 -46.38 -16.35 23.04
CA SER A 911 -46.92 -17.35 23.96
C SER A 911 -47.71 -16.69 25.10
N LYS A 912 -49.02 -16.95 25.19
CA LYS A 912 -49.90 -16.46 26.25
C LYS A 912 -49.69 -17.25 27.53
N VAL A 913 -49.66 -16.58 28.70
CA VAL A 913 -49.75 -17.24 30.02
C VAL A 913 -51.00 -18.14 29.99
N SER A 914 -50.82 -19.45 29.96
CA SER A 914 -51.90 -20.34 30.35
C SER A 914 -52.16 -20.04 31.82
N GLU A 915 -53.24 -19.33 32.13
CA GLU A 915 -53.80 -19.28 33.48
C GLU A 915 -53.97 -20.72 33.93
N LYS A 916 -53.01 -21.24 34.70
CA LYS A 916 -53.17 -22.50 35.41
C LYS A 916 -54.26 -22.25 36.43
N LYS A 917 -55.50 -22.56 36.03
CA LYS A 917 -56.61 -22.83 36.95
C LYS A 917 -56.08 -23.70 38.07
N SER A 918 -56.01 -23.13 39.25
CA SER A 918 -55.78 -23.83 40.50
C SER A 918 -56.90 -24.85 40.69
N TYR A 919 -56.67 -26.09 40.27
CA TYR A 919 -57.46 -27.22 40.76
C TYR A 919 -56.89 -27.62 42.13
N LEU A 920 -57.31 -26.85 43.13
CA LEU A 920 -57.41 -27.31 44.51
C LEU A 920 -58.90 -27.34 44.85
N ASP A 921 -59.27 -28.50 45.41
CA ASP A 921 -60.47 -28.82 46.17
C ASP A 921 -61.74 -29.35 45.47
N SER A 922 -62.18 -30.49 46.04
CA SER A 922 -63.49 -31.17 46.00
C SER A 922 -63.77 -32.19 44.87
N HIS A 923 -63.29 -33.42 45.06
CA HIS A 923 -64.15 -34.54 45.49
C HIS A 923 -63.35 -35.73 46.03
#